data_AF-A0A9E6B6V9-F1
#
_entry.id   AF-A0A9E6B6V9-F1
#
_cell.length_a   1.000
_cell.length_b   1.000
_cell.length_c   1.000
_cell.angle_alpha   90.00
_cell.angle_beta   90.00
_cell.angle_gamma   90.00
#
_symmetry.space_group_name_H-M   'P 1'
#
loop_
_entity.id
_entity.type
_entity.pdbx_description
1 polymer ?
#
loop_
_entity_poly.entity_id
_entity_poly.type
_entity_poly.pdbx_seq_one_letter_code
_entity_poly.pdbx_strand_id
1 'polypeptide(L)'
;MMKKFNSFKTKKSTAAKAVLGAGILSLALAGCGADDGKNGEDGKPGAIGVNIDSAKSVKALLTNAAVEAGTVTVDFTLENDNGVAVLGLTKDHDLRFGIAQLAHVSETMNDKDGVPTEYDRGYQWQAYINAEKSPNPDWVPEGGSDINPTNQFQADVEKASDCETCFIDNGDGTYRYTFQQNIGSVTTPVEVVYHADDTQRATLELDLPNFAVNANFDWQPSTGTTEGIQTREVVSIQACYTCHQPESLELHGGRRIDLENCVACHTATSGDPESGNSVDFTYMIHAIHKGNSRTTYSPDSPDADDNGNIPAPYKVIGYGGGVHDYGKVMYPQKPAADCSSCHVTGENAPKDAELFLANKSNTACIACHTTMPKAYHDPSNENCMSCHIEAGYARSAKEAHGDIMKAYNETQAMSVTFSDIGVDSEGKFTTTVQVLGTDGLPLAAEFVDTGSRIVMAWDSDKDFPSYTEASYSKRRMKLSEGTYDASANAWVMTYAAIDLPTDASGKTFELWSALKVCYNNGGYGRPFVELTACTTEGVCKVEVKDEPFHFVWSDTGPDLNTAPRARRDIIDATKCQGCHNQEIYHYNNAVNCQTCHTSDKTTKSNASEQYPNAKKPTSFAYKAHEAEGHYLKYAGVGSSTVVKTDCKTCHTDDGIKLGRAPERTWRYGDMLTGEDIWVSSDAGACLSCHQKYLSESGKSHIETNGGILDGTSAADVKNRAAEACQTCHSPEKVMALHGH
;
A
#
# COMPACT_ATOMS: atom_id res chain seq x y z
N MET A 1 45.15 -33.33 -11.35
CA MET A 1 46.39 -32.55 -11.07
C MET A 1 45.94 -31.24 -10.43
N MET A 2 45.99 -31.08 -9.09
CA MET A 2 47.08 -30.41 -8.32
C MET A 2 47.61 -29.16 -9.04
N LYS A 3 47.62 -27.91 -8.54
CA LYS A 3 47.76 -27.26 -7.21
C LYS A 3 47.41 -25.75 -7.49
N LYS A 4 47.13 -24.80 -6.59
CA LYS A 4 47.37 -24.61 -5.14
C LYS A 4 46.55 -23.38 -4.68
N PHE A 5 46.04 -23.45 -3.46
CA PHE A 5 45.49 -22.35 -2.65
C PHE A 5 46.57 -21.35 -2.22
N ASN A 6 46.16 -20.11 -1.95
CA ASN A 6 46.75 -19.30 -0.87
C ASN A 6 45.73 -18.36 -0.23
N SER A 7 45.66 -18.45 1.09
CA SER A 7 44.82 -17.69 2.02
C SER A 7 45.47 -16.36 2.44
N PHE A 8 44.65 -15.36 2.74
CA PHE A 8 45.07 -14.16 3.49
C PHE A 8 44.40 -14.10 4.86
N LYS A 9 45.20 -13.62 5.81
CA LYS A 9 45.15 -13.87 7.25
C LYS A 9 44.33 -12.84 8.02
N THR A 10 43.66 -13.34 9.06
CA THR A 10 43.22 -12.63 10.26
C THR A 10 44.41 -12.14 11.11
N LYS A 11 44.28 -10.97 11.74
CA LYS A 11 45.11 -10.56 12.88
C LYS A 11 44.25 -9.95 13.99
N LYS A 12 44.15 -10.69 15.10
CA LYS A 12 43.79 -10.21 16.44
C LYS A 12 44.87 -9.23 16.93
N SER A 13 44.50 -8.22 17.72
CA SER A 13 45.44 -7.45 18.53
C SER A 13 45.09 -7.58 20.01
N THR A 14 46.13 -7.71 20.83
CA THR A 14 46.12 -8.06 22.25
C THR A 14 46.50 -6.84 23.09
N ALA A 15 45.95 -6.78 24.30
CA ALA A 15 46.14 -5.77 25.31
C ALA A 15 47.56 -5.66 25.92
N ALA A 16 47.77 -4.50 26.56
CA ALA A 16 48.61 -4.18 27.73
C ALA A 16 50.13 -3.92 27.56
N LYS A 17 50.55 -2.69 27.92
CA LYS A 17 51.44 -2.34 29.06
C LYS A 17 51.91 -0.87 29.02
N ALA A 18 51.73 -0.14 30.12
CA ALA A 18 52.74 0.79 30.67
C ALA A 18 52.40 1.16 32.12
N VAL A 19 53.28 0.80 33.05
CA VAL A 19 53.33 1.23 34.46
C VAL A 19 54.82 1.51 34.76
N LEU A 20 55.13 2.70 35.30
CA LEU A 20 56.02 2.96 36.46
C LEU A 20 56.54 4.40 36.49
N GLY A 21 56.49 5.02 37.69
CA GLY A 21 57.31 6.19 38.00
C GLY A 21 57.01 6.96 39.30
N ALA A 22 57.45 6.38 40.44
CA ALA A 22 58.05 7.06 41.60
C ALA A 22 57.17 7.93 42.55
N GLY A 23 57.35 7.92 43.89
CA GLY A 23 58.43 7.37 44.71
C GLY A 23 58.08 7.27 46.20
N ILE A 24 59.03 6.73 46.95
CA ILE A 24 59.01 6.40 48.39
C ILE A 24 59.58 7.58 49.19
N LEU A 25 58.99 7.95 50.34
CA LEU A 25 59.73 8.29 51.58
C LEU A 25 58.82 8.37 52.83
N SER A 26 59.09 7.52 53.82
CA SER A 26 59.09 7.76 55.30
C SER A 26 57.80 8.24 56.02
N LEU A 27 57.45 7.87 57.26
CA LEU A 27 58.14 7.30 58.42
C LEU A 27 57.06 6.75 59.39
N ALA A 28 57.45 5.82 60.27
CA ALA A 28 56.60 5.20 61.28
C ALA A 28 56.12 6.14 62.40
N LEU A 29 54.88 5.97 62.84
CA LEU A 29 54.41 6.23 64.21
C LEU A 29 53.35 5.18 64.57
N ALA A 30 53.70 4.31 65.52
CA ALA A 30 52.75 3.46 66.22
C ALA A 30 52.26 4.21 67.46
N GLY A 31 50.95 4.23 67.71
CA GLY A 31 50.40 4.70 68.99
C GLY A 31 48.89 4.97 69.00
N CYS A 32 48.13 3.95 69.43
CA CYS A 32 46.82 3.99 70.10
C CYS A 32 45.62 4.74 69.50
N GLY A 33 44.53 4.00 69.27
CA GLY A 33 43.18 4.58 69.38
C GLY A 33 42.07 3.83 68.64
N ALA A 34 41.42 2.90 69.35
CA ALA A 34 40.02 2.47 69.24
C ALA A 34 39.46 1.91 67.90
N ASP A 35 38.85 0.73 68.02
CA ASP A 35 37.82 0.18 67.14
C ASP A 35 36.74 1.23 66.79
N ASP A 36 36.52 1.47 65.50
CA ASP A 36 35.30 2.08 64.98
C ASP A 36 34.77 1.36 63.73
N GLY A 37 34.36 0.11 63.93
CA GLY A 37 33.35 -0.53 63.08
C GLY A 37 33.84 -1.06 61.72
N LYS A 38 33.29 -2.20 61.31
CA LYS A 38 33.45 -2.67 59.93
C LYS A 38 32.82 -1.64 59.00
N ASN A 39 33.54 -1.23 57.95
CA ASN A 39 32.92 -0.57 56.80
C ASN A 39 31.72 -1.42 56.36
N GLY A 40 30.54 -0.81 56.24
CA GLY A 40 29.39 -1.48 55.65
C GLY A 40 29.73 -1.93 54.24
N GLU A 41 29.13 -3.04 53.78
CA GLU A 41 29.29 -3.47 52.40
C GLU A 41 28.87 -2.33 51.45
N ASP A 42 29.69 -2.10 50.40
CA ASP A 42 29.31 -1.18 49.34
C ASP A 42 27.92 -1.56 48.81
N GLY A 43 27.02 -0.59 48.76
CA GLY A 43 25.70 -0.80 48.16
C GLY A 43 25.86 -1.30 46.74
N LYS A 44 25.06 -2.29 46.33
CA LYS A 44 25.04 -2.77 44.95
C LYS A 44 24.87 -1.56 44.01
N PRO A 45 25.66 -1.43 42.93
CA PRO A 45 25.43 -0.40 41.93
C PRO A 45 23.97 -0.44 41.49
N GLY A 46 23.28 0.71 41.54
CA GLY A 46 21.90 0.80 41.05
C GLY A 46 21.84 0.43 39.57
N ALA A 47 20.72 -0.13 39.12
CA ALA A 47 20.53 -0.43 37.71
C ALA A 47 20.75 0.84 36.86
N ILE A 48 21.56 0.72 35.82
CA ILE A 48 21.81 1.82 34.87
C ILE A 48 20.68 1.77 33.85
N GLY A 49 19.82 2.78 33.85
CA GLY A 49 18.71 2.88 32.91
C GLY A 49 18.23 4.32 32.70
N VAL A 50 17.33 4.50 31.74
CA VAL A 50 16.67 5.79 31.45
C VAL A 50 15.25 5.77 32.04
N ASN A 51 14.78 6.89 32.57
CA ASN A 51 13.41 6.96 33.08
C ASN A 51 12.41 7.09 31.93
N ILE A 52 11.30 6.34 32.01
CA ILE A 52 10.29 6.21 30.96
C ILE A 52 9.67 7.55 30.52
N ASP A 53 9.39 8.47 31.46
CA ASP A 53 8.78 9.78 31.16
C ASP A 53 9.68 10.69 30.31
N SER A 54 10.98 10.39 30.29
CA SER A 54 12.00 11.12 29.55
C SER A 54 12.57 10.35 28.35
N ALA A 55 12.14 9.10 28.16
CA ALA A 55 12.62 8.26 27.08
C ALA A 55 12.13 8.78 25.73
N LYS A 56 13.02 8.78 24.73
CA LYS A 56 12.68 9.18 23.35
C LYS A 56 12.14 8.03 22.50
N SER A 57 12.32 6.82 23.00
CA SER A 57 11.98 5.55 22.35
C SER A 57 11.83 4.51 23.45
N VAL A 58 10.82 3.66 23.34
CA VAL A 58 10.67 2.47 24.19
C VAL A 58 10.26 1.31 23.30
N LYS A 59 10.88 0.17 23.51
CA LYS A 59 10.55 -1.13 22.95
C LYS A 59 10.17 -2.04 24.10
N ALA A 60 9.00 -2.66 24.00
CA ALA A 60 8.55 -3.69 24.93
C ALA A 60 8.81 -5.08 24.35
N LEU A 61 9.24 -5.99 25.21
CA LEU A 61 9.35 -7.41 24.87
C LEU A 61 8.80 -8.23 26.02
N LEU A 62 7.69 -8.94 25.78
CA LEU A 62 7.21 -10.00 26.65
C LEU A 62 8.15 -11.20 26.52
N THR A 63 8.60 -11.74 27.65
CA THR A 63 9.69 -12.72 27.72
C THR A 63 9.25 -14.07 28.24
N ASN A 64 8.22 -14.11 29.08
CA ASN A 64 7.73 -15.33 29.69
C ASN A 64 6.25 -15.16 30.05
N ALA A 65 5.51 -16.27 30.05
CA ALA A 65 4.13 -16.32 30.45
C ALA A 65 3.81 -17.65 31.14
N ALA A 66 2.95 -17.62 32.15
CA ALA A 66 2.56 -18.81 32.91
C ALA A 66 1.06 -18.75 33.25
N VAL A 67 0.45 -19.94 33.36
CA VAL A 67 -0.93 -20.11 33.82
C VAL A 67 -0.94 -21.05 35.02
N GLU A 68 -1.47 -20.58 36.15
CA GLU A 68 -1.65 -21.39 37.36
C GLU A 68 -3.10 -21.25 37.85
N ALA A 69 -3.85 -22.35 37.84
CA ALA A 69 -5.28 -22.36 38.21
C ALA A 69 -6.12 -21.25 37.52
N GLY A 70 -5.82 -20.97 36.25
CA GLY A 70 -6.46 -19.93 35.45
C GLY A 70 -5.94 -18.51 35.68
N THR A 71 -5.06 -18.28 36.64
CA THR A 71 -4.36 -17.00 36.80
C THR A 71 -3.19 -16.94 35.83
N VAL A 72 -3.15 -15.89 35.00
CA VAL A 72 -2.07 -15.66 34.02
C VAL A 72 -1.06 -14.67 34.59
N THR A 73 0.23 -14.94 34.43
CA THR A 73 1.32 -14.02 34.77
C THR A 73 2.25 -13.89 33.58
N VAL A 74 2.65 -12.66 33.25
CA VAL A 74 3.62 -12.37 32.19
C VAL A 74 4.79 -11.56 32.72
N ASP A 75 5.99 -11.86 32.21
CA ASP A 75 7.21 -11.10 32.45
C ASP A 75 7.58 -10.35 31.17
N PHE A 76 8.01 -9.09 31.29
CA PHE A 76 8.43 -8.29 30.14
C PHE A 76 9.59 -7.36 30.48
N THR A 77 10.22 -6.85 29.42
CA THR A 77 11.34 -5.92 29.50
C THR A 77 11.04 -4.67 28.69
N LEU A 78 11.55 -3.53 29.15
CA LEU A 78 11.51 -2.28 28.40
C LEU A 78 12.93 -1.79 28.14
N GLU A 79 13.21 -1.46 26.88
CA GLU A 79 14.50 -0.95 26.43
C GLU A 79 14.29 0.24 25.47
N ASN A 80 15.28 1.13 25.35
CA ASN A 80 15.27 2.13 24.28
C ASN A 80 15.96 1.61 23.01
N ASP A 81 16.00 2.40 21.94
CA ASP A 81 16.62 2.00 20.65
C ASP A 81 18.11 1.62 20.77
N ASN A 82 18.78 2.02 21.85
CA ASN A 82 20.19 1.68 22.11
C ASN A 82 20.35 0.43 23.00
N GLY A 83 19.26 -0.26 23.34
CA GLY A 83 19.25 -1.42 24.24
C GLY A 83 19.48 -1.06 25.71
N VAL A 84 19.27 0.20 26.11
CA VAL A 84 19.38 0.60 27.51
C VAL A 84 18.04 0.37 28.21
N ALA A 85 18.07 -0.27 29.37
CA ALA A 85 16.90 -0.51 30.20
C ALA A 85 16.11 0.78 30.47
N VAL A 86 14.79 0.70 30.32
CA VAL A 86 13.85 1.77 30.62
C VAL A 86 13.22 1.46 31.98
N LEU A 87 13.30 2.43 32.89
CA LEU A 87 12.92 2.31 34.30
C LEU A 87 11.77 3.25 34.66
N GLY A 88 11.09 2.97 35.76
CA GLY A 88 10.08 3.86 36.33
C GLY A 88 8.69 3.78 35.67
N LEU A 89 8.42 2.74 34.86
CA LEU A 89 7.05 2.39 34.50
C LEU A 89 6.25 2.09 35.77
N THR A 90 5.01 2.58 35.82
CA THR A 90 4.07 2.30 36.91
C THR A 90 2.73 1.82 36.34
N LYS A 91 1.92 1.18 37.18
CA LYS A 91 0.55 0.77 36.82
C LYS A 91 -0.37 1.93 36.42
N ASP A 92 -0.04 3.15 36.82
CA ASP A 92 -0.87 4.35 36.59
C ASP A 92 -0.55 5.04 35.25
N HIS A 93 0.48 4.57 34.52
CA HIS A 93 0.60 4.86 33.10
C HIS A 93 -0.58 4.23 32.34
N ASP A 94 -0.88 4.68 31.12
CA ASP A 94 -1.91 4.04 30.29
C ASP A 94 -1.38 2.73 29.68
N LEU A 95 -1.19 1.76 30.59
CA LEU A 95 -0.69 0.41 30.36
C LEU A 95 -1.84 -0.58 30.46
N ARG A 96 -2.04 -1.36 29.39
CA ARG A 96 -3.11 -2.35 29.31
C ARG A 96 -2.61 -3.67 28.77
N PHE A 97 -3.30 -4.74 29.16
CA PHE A 97 -2.97 -6.11 28.80
C PHE A 97 -4.19 -6.85 28.24
N GLY A 98 -3.98 -7.64 27.19
CA GLY A 98 -4.99 -8.55 26.63
C GLY A 98 -4.53 -10.00 26.73
N ILE A 99 -5.49 -10.92 26.77
CA ILE A 99 -5.24 -12.37 26.76
C ILE A 99 -6.30 -13.07 25.90
N ALA A 100 -5.84 -13.88 24.95
CA ALA A 100 -6.68 -14.62 24.01
C ALA A 100 -6.17 -16.03 23.75
N GLN A 101 -7.08 -16.96 23.46
CA GLN A 101 -6.79 -18.33 23.04
C GLN A 101 -6.96 -18.47 21.53
N LEU A 102 -6.06 -19.22 20.90
CA LEU A 102 -6.20 -19.65 19.52
C LEU A 102 -6.90 -21.02 19.49
N ALA A 103 -8.23 -20.99 19.46
CA ALA A 103 -9.06 -22.18 19.56
C ALA A 103 -9.41 -22.73 18.17
N HIS A 104 -9.46 -24.06 18.02
CA HIS A 104 -10.02 -24.70 16.84
C HIS A 104 -11.55 -24.56 16.84
N VAL A 105 -12.12 -24.09 15.73
CA VAL A 105 -13.55 -23.81 15.60
C VAL A 105 -14.16 -24.71 14.52
N SER A 106 -15.26 -25.38 14.85
CA SER A 106 -16.16 -25.99 13.89
C SER A 106 -17.51 -25.29 13.92
N GLU A 107 -18.18 -25.23 12.77
CA GLU A 107 -19.51 -24.63 12.63
C GLU A 107 -20.44 -25.64 11.94
N THR A 108 -21.60 -25.91 12.54
CA THR A 108 -22.64 -26.72 11.90
C THR A 108 -23.59 -25.82 11.13
N MET A 109 -23.68 -26.00 9.81
CA MET A 109 -24.60 -25.27 8.95
C MET A 109 -25.52 -26.24 8.20
N ASN A 110 -26.73 -25.81 7.89
CA ASN A 110 -27.62 -26.57 7.02
C ASN A 110 -27.21 -26.35 5.56
N ASP A 111 -26.90 -27.43 4.85
CA ASP A 111 -26.62 -27.36 3.42
C ASP A 111 -27.90 -27.19 2.59
N LYS A 112 -27.74 -27.07 1.27
CA LYS A 112 -28.85 -26.91 0.31
C LYS A 112 -29.95 -27.97 0.44
N ASP A 113 -29.61 -29.16 0.93
CA ASP A 113 -30.55 -30.27 1.14
C ASP A 113 -31.18 -30.28 2.55
N GLY A 114 -30.91 -29.26 3.38
CA GLY A 114 -31.38 -29.16 4.76
C GLY A 114 -30.66 -30.10 5.74
N VAL A 115 -29.53 -30.69 5.32
CA VAL A 115 -28.71 -31.58 6.14
C VAL A 115 -27.73 -30.75 6.96
N PRO A 116 -27.72 -30.88 8.30
CA PRO A 116 -26.68 -30.27 9.13
C PRO A 116 -25.32 -30.90 8.84
N THR A 117 -24.38 -30.10 8.37
CA THR A 117 -23.01 -30.50 8.08
C THR A 117 -22.07 -29.68 8.95
N GLU A 118 -21.13 -30.36 9.60
CA GLU A 118 -20.06 -29.70 10.36
C GLU A 118 -18.94 -29.28 9.40
N TYR A 119 -18.52 -28.02 9.52
CA TYR A 119 -17.43 -27.47 8.74
C TYR A 119 -16.30 -26.96 9.64
N ASP A 120 -15.07 -27.30 9.26
CA ASP A 120 -13.85 -26.78 9.88
C ASP A 120 -13.66 -25.30 9.53
N ARG A 121 -13.61 -24.44 10.55
CA ARG A 121 -13.33 -22.99 10.43
C ARG A 121 -11.90 -22.62 10.80
N GLY A 122 -11.05 -23.64 11.00
CA GLY A 122 -9.67 -23.49 11.41
C GLY A 122 -9.55 -22.95 12.82
N TYR A 123 -8.41 -22.34 13.11
CA TYR A 123 -8.15 -21.75 14.42
C TYR A 123 -8.52 -20.27 14.45
N GLN A 124 -9.25 -19.80 15.45
CA GLN A 124 -9.65 -18.39 15.58
C GLN A 124 -9.29 -17.86 16.96
N TRP A 125 -8.93 -16.57 17.03
CA TRP A 125 -8.65 -15.91 18.30
C TRP A 125 -9.95 -15.67 19.07
N GLN A 126 -9.94 -16.09 20.34
CA GLN A 126 -11.01 -15.88 21.31
C GLN A 126 -10.43 -15.17 22.54
N ALA A 127 -10.71 -13.87 22.67
CA ALA A 127 -10.30 -13.11 23.83
C ALA A 127 -11.05 -13.58 25.07
N TYR A 128 -10.41 -13.63 26.24
CA TYR A 128 -11.10 -13.96 27.50
C TYR A 128 -11.83 -12.76 28.11
N ILE A 129 -11.47 -11.54 27.67
CA ILE A 129 -12.06 -10.29 28.15
C ILE A 129 -13.00 -9.79 27.07
N ASN A 130 -14.31 -9.85 27.32
CA ASN A 130 -15.34 -9.36 26.41
C ASN A 130 -16.40 -8.57 27.17
N ALA A 131 -17.03 -7.63 26.49
CA ALA A 131 -18.20 -6.92 26.97
C ALA A 131 -19.33 -7.01 25.94
N GLU A 132 -20.56 -7.20 26.40
CA GLU A 132 -21.75 -6.93 25.59
C GLU A 132 -21.93 -5.41 25.49
N LYS A 133 -22.22 -4.93 24.28
CA LYS A 133 -22.50 -3.54 23.98
C LYS A 133 -23.89 -3.44 23.35
N SER A 134 -24.71 -2.58 23.92
CA SER A 134 -25.99 -2.21 23.31
C SER A 134 -25.82 -0.95 22.47
N PRO A 135 -26.57 -0.82 21.35
CA PRO A 135 -26.51 0.37 20.52
C PRO A 135 -26.88 1.61 21.33
N ASN A 136 -26.07 2.67 21.23
CA ASN A 136 -26.42 3.98 21.74
C ASN A 136 -27.32 4.70 20.72
N PRO A 137 -28.61 4.94 21.03
CA PRO A 137 -29.54 5.57 20.08
C PRO A 137 -29.11 6.97 19.65
N ASP A 138 -28.36 7.70 20.48
CA ASP A 138 -27.86 9.05 20.16
C ASP A 138 -26.73 9.02 19.12
N TRP A 139 -26.11 7.87 18.89
CA TRP A 139 -25.00 7.69 17.94
C TRP A 139 -25.46 7.07 16.62
N VAL A 140 -26.65 6.46 16.59
CA VAL A 140 -27.23 5.88 15.37
C VAL A 140 -27.72 7.02 14.47
N PRO A 141 -27.17 7.19 13.25
CA PRO A 141 -27.61 8.25 12.34
C PRO A 141 -29.08 8.10 11.94
N GLU A 142 -29.86 9.17 12.06
CA GLU A 142 -31.27 9.17 11.65
C GLU A 142 -31.40 8.90 10.14
N GLY A 143 -32.21 7.91 9.77
CA GLY A 143 -32.44 7.54 8.37
C GLY A 143 -31.23 6.93 7.65
N GLY A 144 -30.20 6.49 8.39
CA GLY A 144 -29.04 5.82 7.81
C GLY A 144 -29.46 4.52 7.10
N SER A 145 -29.24 4.45 5.78
CA SER A 145 -29.23 3.17 5.06
C SER A 145 -27.98 2.37 5.45
N ASP A 146 -28.04 1.05 5.28
CA ASP A 146 -26.87 0.15 5.42
C ASP A 146 -26.30 0.02 6.86
N ILE A 147 -27.12 0.31 7.86
CA ILE A 147 -26.85 0.05 9.28
C ILE A 147 -28.02 -0.73 9.89
N ASN A 148 -27.71 -1.69 10.76
CA ASN A 148 -28.69 -2.53 11.45
C ASN A 148 -28.34 -2.62 12.96
N PRO A 149 -28.66 -1.58 13.75
CA PRO A 149 -28.26 -1.51 15.15
C PRO A 149 -28.76 -2.72 15.96
N THR A 150 -27.86 -3.43 16.62
CA THR A 150 -28.15 -4.64 17.40
C THR A 150 -27.17 -4.78 18.56
N ASN A 151 -27.51 -5.52 19.62
CA ASN A 151 -26.52 -5.85 20.64
C ASN A 151 -25.38 -6.66 20.01
N GLN A 152 -24.14 -6.31 20.33
CA GLN A 152 -22.93 -6.96 19.84
C GLN A 152 -21.99 -7.25 21.01
N PHE A 153 -21.04 -8.16 20.81
CA PHE A 153 -19.92 -8.33 21.74
C PHE A 153 -18.69 -7.61 21.22
N GLN A 154 -17.81 -7.21 22.13
CA GLN A 154 -16.51 -6.64 21.80
C GLN A 154 -15.47 -7.20 22.75
N ALA A 155 -14.41 -7.80 22.20
CA ALA A 155 -13.22 -8.12 22.96
C ALA A 155 -12.50 -6.84 23.43
N ASP A 156 -11.84 -6.91 24.58
CA ASP A 156 -11.19 -5.75 25.21
C ASP A 156 -9.89 -6.16 25.92
N VAL A 157 -9.24 -5.17 26.53
CA VAL A 157 -8.05 -5.30 27.36
C VAL A 157 -8.33 -4.84 28.79
N GLU A 158 -7.56 -5.31 29.76
CA GLU A 158 -7.62 -4.84 31.14
C GLU A 158 -6.54 -3.80 31.42
N LYS A 159 -6.85 -2.80 32.26
CA LYS A 159 -5.92 -1.74 32.62
C LYS A 159 -5.14 -2.13 33.85
N ALA A 160 -3.81 -1.95 33.82
CA ALA A 160 -2.97 -2.21 34.98
C ALA A 160 -3.35 -1.35 36.20
N SER A 161 -3.84 -0.12 35.96
CA SER A 161 -4.26 0.83 37.00
C SER A 161 -5.37 0.30 37.90
N ASP A 162 -6.19 -0.62 37.39
CA ASP A 162 -7.39 -1.12 38.09
C ASP A 162 -7.05 -2.20 39.13
N CYS A 163 -5.78 -2.63 39.21
CA CYS A 163 -5.30 -3.60 40.19
C CYS A 163 -4.05 -3.14 40.93
N GLU A 164 -4.17 -3.00 42.25
CA GLU A 164 -3.10 -2.50 43.12
C GLU A 164 -1.90 -3.46 43.28
N THR A 165 -2.10 -4.76 43.02
CA THR A 165 -1.07 -5.80 43.30
C THR A 165 -0.62 -6.58 42.06
N CYS A 166 -1.18 -6.26 40.89
CA CYS A 166 -0.94 -7.02 39.67
C CYS A 166 0.36 -6.64 38.98
N PHE A 167 0.91 -5.45 39.26
CA PHE A 167 2.10 -4.92 38.60
C PHE A 167 3.31 -4.90 39.54
N ILE A 168 4.45 -5.41 39.05
CA ILE A 168 5.71 -5.43 39.78
C ILE A 168 6.81 -4.86 38.88
N ASP A 169 7.52 -3.84 39.36
CA ASP A 169 8.79 -3.35 38.81
C ASP A 169 9.94 -4.00 39.57
N ASN A 170 10.84 -4.70 38.86
CA ASN A 170 12.01 -5.34 39.47
C ASN A 170 13.20 -4.38 39.66
N GLY A 171 13.09 -3.15 39.16
CA GLY A 171 14.07 -2.07 39.32
C GLY A 171 15.26 -2.16 38.37
N ASP A 172 15.20 -3.03 37.37
CA ASP A 172 16.28 -3.31 36.41
C ASP A 172 15.85 -3.24 34.94
N GLY A 173 14.63 -2.75 34.68
CA GLY A 173 14.02 -2.69 33.35
C GLY A 173 13.20 -3.93 33.00
N THR A 174 13.15 -4.90 33.92
CA THR A 174 12.23 -6.03 33.85
C THR A 174 11.01 -5.80 34.75
N TYR A 175 9.87 -6.30 34.31
CA TYR A 175 8.56 -6.08 34.90
C TYR A 175 7.77 -7.37 34.89
N ARG A 176 6.80 -7.47 35.80
CA ARG A 176 5.82 -8.55 35.84
C ARG A 176 4.41 -7.99 35.93
N TYR A 177 3.50 -8.60 35.19
CA TYR A 177 2.08 -8.35 35.28
C TYR A 177 1.31 -9.66 35.53
N THR A 178 0.45 -9.65 36.54
CA THR A 178 -0.50 -10.74 36.82
C THR A 178 -1.89 -10.29 36.37
N PHE A 179 -2.54 -11.05 35.50
CA PHE A 179 -3.85 -10.68 34.98
C PHE A 179 -4.92 -10.69 36.06
N GLN A 180 -5.84 -9.72 35.98
CA GLN A 180 -7.04 -9.64 36.79
C GLN A 180 -8.06 -10.69 36.33
N GLN A 181 -8.20 -10.86 35.01
CA GLN A 181 -9.01 -11.89 34.41
C GLN A 181 -8.45 -13.28 34.71
N ASN A 182 -9.25 -14.13 35.36
CA ASN A 182 -8.98 -15.56 35.46
C ASN A 182 -9.54 -16.27 34.22
N ILE A 183 -8.69 -17.00 33.48
CA ILE A 183 -9.06 -17.65 32.22
C ILE A 183 -9.67 -19.05 32.41
N GLY A 184 -9.64 -19.60 33.62
CA GLY A 184 -10.05 -20.98 33.90
C GLY A 184 -11.57 -21.22 33.88
N SER A 185 -12.39 -20.17 33.89
CA SER A 185 -13.86 -20.30 33.95
C SER A 185 -14.60 -19.10 33.33
N VAL A 186 -14.28 -18.74 32.07
CA VAL A 186 -14.94 -17.64 31.37
C VAL A 186 -16.20 -18.14 30.64
N THR A 187 -17.37 -17.77 31.14
CA THR A 187 -18.68 -18.20 30.59
C THR A 187 -19.55 -17.06 30.08
N THR A 188 -19.23 -15.80 30.41
CA THR A 188 -20.05 -14.63 30.08
C THR A 188 -19.16 -13.41 29.83
N PRO A 189 -19.58 -12.46 28.97
CA PRO A 189 -20.74 -12.52 28.07
C PRO A 189 -20.52 -13.45 26.87
N VAL A 190 -19.25 -13.78 26.59
CA VAL A 190 -18.84 -14.77 25.60
C VAL A 190 -18.12 -15.90 26.34
N GLU A 191 -18.55 -17.14 26.13
CA GLU A 191 -17.89 -18.31 26.70
C GLU A 191 -16.58 -18.59 25.96
N VAL A 192 -15.49 -18.75 26.72
CA VAL A 192 -14.19 -19.18 26.18
C VAL A 192 -13.64 -20.27 27.10
N VAL A 193 -13.67 -21.51 26.61
CA VAL A 193 -13.21 -22.67 27.37
C VAL A 193 -11.70 -22.76 27.25
N TYR A 194 -10.99 -22.62 28.38
CA TYR A 194 -9.54 -22.74 28.43
C TYR A 194 -9.06 -24.15 28.11
N HIS A 195 -8.09 -24.25 27.20
CA HIS A 195 -7.37 -25.46 26.86
C HIS A 195 -5.86 -25.21 26.95
N ALA A 196 -5.17 -25.98 27.78
CA ALA A 196 -3.73 -25.82 27.99
C ALA A 196 -2.89 -26.16 26.74
N ASP A 197 -3.44 -26.97 25.82
CA ASP A 197 -2.79 -27.31 24.55
C ASP A 197 -3.05 -26.28 23.45
N ASP A 198 -4.03 -25.40 23.62
CA ASP A 198 -4.27 -24.30 22.68
C ASP A 198 -3.25 -23.19 22.94
N THR A 199 -2.76 -22.60 21.85
CA THR A 199 -1.83 -21.47 21.95
C THR A 199 -2.56 -20.27 22.53
N GLN A 200 -1.92 -19.61 23.48
CA GLN A 200 -2.40 -18.40 24.14
C GLN A 200 -1.56 -17.22 23.67
N ARG A 201 -2.19 -16.06 23.52
CA ARG A 201 -1.54 -14.78 23.21
C ARG A 201 -1.79 -13.79 24.32
N ALA A 202 -0.71 -13.29 24.92
CA ALA A 202 -0.74 -12.10 25.76
C ALA A 202 -0.37 -10.90 24.91
N THR A 203 -1.06 -9.78 25.07
CA THR A 203 -0.75 -8.51 24.42
C THR A 203 -0.50 -7.43 25.47
N LEU A 204 0.36 -6.47 25.12
CA LEU A 204 0.63 -5.26 25.89
C LEU A 204 0.38 -4.07 24.95
N GLU A 205 -0.33 -3.06 25.44
CA GLU A 205 -0.37 -1.73 24.85
C GLU A 205 -0.01 -0.69 25.91
N LEU A 206 0.99 0.13 25.61
CA LEU A 206 1.45 1.22 26.46
C LEU A 206 1.39 2.52 25.66
N ASP A 207 0.56 3.44 26.12
CA ASP A 207 0.39 4.75 25.49
C ASP A 207 1.13 5.80 26.33
N LEU A 208 2.18 6.39 25.75
CA LEU A 208 2.95 7.48 26.35
C LEU A 208 2.62 8.79 25.62
N PRO A 209 2.83 9.97 26.24
CA PRO A 209 2.43 11.25 25.65
C PRO A 209 2.96 11.54 24.23
N ASN A 210 4.05 10.90 23.81
CA ASN A 210 4.70 11.17 22.52
C ASN A 210 4.65 10.00 21.52
N PHE A 211 4.40 8.77 21.97
CA PHE A 211 4.37 7.57 21.12
C PHE A 211 3.75 6.40 21.90
N ALA A 212 3.32 5.38 21.17
CA ALA A 212 2.80 4.15 21.76
C ALA A 212 3.75 2.96 21.53
N VAL A 213 3.59 1.95 22.36
CA VAL A 213 4.35 0.70 22.30
C VAL A 213 3.38 -0.47 22.37
N ASN A 214 3.55 -1.44 21.48
CA ASN A 214 2.85 -2.71 21.53
C ASN A 214 3.87 -3.84 21.73
N ALA A 215 3.39 -4.95 22.29
CA ALA A 215 4.10 -6.22 22.32
C ALA A 215 3.10 -7.36 22.42
N ASN A 216 3.50 -8.55 21.99
CA ASN A 216 2.73 -9.76 22.13
C ASN A 216 3.63 -10.96 22.51
N PHE A 217 3.03 -12.02 23.01
CA PHE A 217 3.71 -13.27 23.32
C PHE A 217 2.78 -14.46 23.12
N ASP A 218 3.18 -15.36 22.22
CA ASP A 218 2.47 -16.60 21.93
C ASP A 218 3.16 -17.78 22.61
N TRP A 219 2.39 -18.59 23.34
CA TRP A 219 2.90 -19.80 23.98
C TRP A 219 1.82 -20.86 24.14
N GLN A 220 2.24 -22.13 24.24
CA GLN A 220 1.38 -23.23 24.63
C GLN A 220 1.53 -23.52 26.14
N PRO A 221 0.50 -23.32 26.98
CA PRO A 221 0.60 -23.52 28.43
C PRO A 221 1.00 -24.93 28.88
N SER A 222 0.57 -25.99 28.18
CA SER A 222 0.81 -27.38 28.59
C SER A 222 2.28 -27.79 28.49
N THR A 223 3.05 -27.14 27.63
CA THR A 223 4.46 -27.44 27.35
C THR A 223 5.40 -26.30 27.71
N GLY A 224 4.90 -25.07 27.76
CA GLY A 224 5.68 -23.84 27.92
C GLY A 224 6.47 -23.44 26.68
N THR A 225 6.23 -24.07 25.52
CA THR A 225 6.96 -23.77 24.28
C THR A 225 6.36 -22.57 23.55
N THR A 226 7.22 -21.78 22.93
CA THR A 226 6.88 -20.62 22.07
C THR A 226 7.12 -20.91 20.59
N GLU A 227 7.75 -22.04 20.27
CA GLU A 227 8.08 -22.48 18.91
C GLU A 227 7.49 -23.86 18.64
N GLY A 228 7.20 -24.17 17.38
CA GLY A 228 6.60 -25.44 16.98
C GLY A 228 5.17 -25.65 17.48
N ILE A 229 4.49 -24.56 17.89
CA ILE A 229 3.10 -24.53 18.33
C ILE A 229 2.17 -24.10 17.17
N GLN A 230 0.87 -24.26 17.34
CA GLN A 230 -0.12 -23.74 16.39
C GLN A 230 -0.10 -22.20 16.41
N THR A 231 -0.01 -21.56 15.24
CA THR A 231 -0.02 -20.09 15.11
C THR A 231 -1.15 -19.62 14.19
N ARG A 232 -1.32 -18.30 14.09
CA ARG A 232 -2.19 -17.66 13.09
C ARG A 232 -1.53 -16.38 12.56
N GLU A 233 -0.32 -16.51 12.03
CA GLU A 233 0.46 -15.43 11.42
C GLU A 233 0.18 -15.41 9.91
N VAL A 234 -0.76 -14.57 9.46
CA VAL A 234 -1.31 -14.64 8.08
C VAL A 234 -0.79 -13.53 7.16
N VAL A 235 -0.57 -12.33 7.70
CA VAL A 235 -0.15 -11.14 6.95
C VAL A 235 0.96 -10.42 7.69
N SER A 236 1.78 -9.66 6.97
CA SER A 236 2.81 -8.78 7.54
C SER A 236 2.46 -7.33 7.28
N ILE A 237 2.71 -6.46 8.27
CA ILE A 237 2.48 -5.01 8.13
C ILE A 237 3.32 -4.39 7.00
N GLN A 238 4.41 -5.04 6.60
CA GLN A 238 5.25 -4.59 5.48
C GLN A 238 4.48 -4.59 4.15
N ALA A 239 3.57 -5.54 3.94
CA ALA A 239 2.70 -5.52 2.76
C ALA A 239 1.79 -4.28 2.79
N CYS A 240 1.24 -3.95 3.96
CA CYS A 240 0.38 -2.79 4.18
C CYS A 240 1.11 -1.46 3.90
N TYR A 241 2.38 -1.33 4.33
CA TYR A 241 3.22 -0.14 4.11
C TYR A 241 3.60 0.09 2.64
N THR A 242 3.31 -0.84 1.74
CA THR A 242 3.38 -0.56 0.29
C THR A 242 2.43 0.60 -0.08
N CYS A 243 1.27 0.71 0.58
CA CYS A 243 0.26 1.73 0.33
C CYS A 243 0.09 2.73 1.47
N HIS A 244 0.27 2.27 2.72
CA HIS A 244 -0.01 3.05 3.91
C HIS A 244 1.22 3.81 4.40
N GLN A 245 1.06 5.13 4.58
CA GLN A 245 1.88 5.87 5.53
C GLN A 245 1.75 5.22 6.92
N PRO A 246 2.85 4.99 7.67
CA PRO A 246 2.81 4.26 8.93
C PRO A 246 1.77 4.82 9.91
N GLU A 247 1.70 6.15 10.05
CA GLU A 247 0.80 6.85 10.95
C GLU A 247 -0.68 6.61 10.62
N SER A 248 -1.01 6.24 9.38
CA SER A 248 -2.38 5.91 8.98
C SER A 248 -2.86 4.56 9.53
N LEU A 249 -1.95 3.73 10.04
CA LEU A 249 -2.24 2.44 10.68
C LEU A 249 -2.04 2.49 12.21
N GLU A 250 -1.67 3.65 12.77
CA GLU A 250 -1.64 3.88 14.21
C GLU A 250 -3.06 4.21 14.72
N LEU A 251 -3.88 3.17 14.86
CA LEU A 251 -5.32 3.30 15.11
C LEU A 251 -5.65 3.55 16.59
N HIS A 252 -6.92 3.91 16.84
CA HIS A 252 -7.45 4.16 18.19
C HIS A 252 -6.71 5.26 18.96
N GLY A 253 -6.36 6.34 18.26
CA GLY A 253 -5.63 7.48 18.83
C GLY A 253 -4.12 7.29 18.85
N GLY A 254 -3.58 6.35 18.07
CA GLY A 254 -2.15 6.09 17.95
C GLY A 254 -1.65 4.90 18.79
N ARG A 255 -2.49 4.38 19.69
CA ARG A 255 -2.07 3.39 20.70
C ARG A 255 -1.88 1.95 20.19
N ARG A 256 -2.43 1.62 19.02
CA ARG A 256 -2.43 0.25 18.45
C ARG A 256 -1.76 0.27 17.09
N ILE A 257 -0.69 -0.52 16.97
CA ILE A 257 0.25 -0.51 15.84
C ILE A 257 0.48 -1.94 15.33
N ASP A 258 0.76 -2.87 16.25
CA ASP A 258 1.11 -4.25 15.88
C ASP A 258 -0.13 -5.05 15.46
N LEU A 259 -0.04 -5.78 14.36
CA LEU A 259 -1.15 -6.60 13.85
C LEU A 259 -1.59 -7.65 14.86
N GLU A 260 -0.64 -8.16 15.64
CA GLU A 260 -0.87 -9.15 16.69
C GLU A 260 -1.79 -8.62 17.80
N ASN A 261 -1.72 -7.32 18.10
CA ASN A 261 -2.62 -6.64 19.01
C ASN A 261 -4.00 -6.44 18.35
N CYS A 262 -4.05 -6.10 17.06
CA CYS A 262 -5.31 -5.96 16.33
C CYS A 262 -6.13 -7.26 16.36
N VAL A 263 -5.51 -8.39 16.01
CA VAL A 263 -6.22 -9.69 15.90
C VAL A 263 -6.64 -10.27 17.25
N ALA A 264 -6.04 -9.81 18.36
CA ALA A 264 -6.44 -10.21 19.70
C ALA A 264 -7.78 -9.57 20.13
N CYS A 265 -8.14 -8.40 19.58
CA CYS A 265 -9.42 -7.72 19.87
C CYS A 265 -10.43 -7.82 18.71
N HIS A 266 -9.98 -7.74 17.46
CA HIS A 266 -10.82 -7.86 16.27
C HIS A 266 -11.12 -9.34 15.97
N THR A 267 -11.86 -9.98 16.88
CA THR A 267 -12.20 -11.41 16.85
C THR A 267 -13.49 -11.70 16.08
N ALA A 268 -13.70 -12.96 15.72
CA ALA A 268 -14.89 -13.41 14.97
C ALA A 268 -16.22 -13.14 15.68
N THR A 269 -16.20 -12.99 17.01
CA THR A 269 -17.39 -12.69 17.83
C THR A 269 -17.62 -11.20 18.04
N SER A 270 -16.75 -10.34 17.50
CA SER A 270 -16.79 -8.89 17.76
C SER A 270 -17.55 -8.11 16.68
N GLY A 271 -18.40 -7.17 17.12
CA GLY A 271 -19.21 -6.32 16.25
C GLY A 271 -19.36 -4.88 16.78
N ASP A 272 -19.70 -3.97 15.86
CA ASP A 272 -20.12 -2.61 16.19
C ASP A 272 -21.64 -2.59 16.45
N PRO A 273 -22.11 -2.29 17.67
CA PRO A 273 -23.52 -2.35 18.00
C PRO A 273 -24.36 -1.31 17.25
N GLU A 274 -23.83 -0.12 16.96
CA GLU A 274 -24.61 0.92 16.29
C GLU A 274 -24.83 0.63 14.80
N SER A 275 -23.89 -0.03 14.13
CA SER A 275 -24.08 -0.45 12.72
C SER A 275 -24.55 -1.89 12.54
N GLY A 276 -24.36 -2.75 13.56
CA GLY A 276 -24.56 -4.20 13.46
C GLY A 276 -23.51 -4.93 12.61
N ASN A 277 -22.48 -4.23 12.12
CA ASN A 277 -21.45 -4.83 11.30
C ASN A 277 -20.41 -5.56 12.16
N SER A 278 -19.93 -6.70 11.66
CA SER A 278 -18.77 -7.37 12.25
C SER A 278 -17.53 -6.46 12.19
N VAL A 279 -16.75 -6.47 13.26
CA VAL A 279 -15.42 -5.88 13.33
C VAL A 279 -14.35 -6.96 13.48
N ASP A 280 -14.65 -8.22 13.11
CA ASP A 280 -13.63 -9.27 12.93
C ASP A 280 -12.53 -8.78 11.99
N PHE A 281 -11.26 -9.08 12.31
CA PHE A 281 -10.13 -8.55 11.56
C PHE A 281 -10.20 -8.90 10.07
N THR A 282 -10.59 -10.13 9.74
CA THR A 282 -10.71 -10.57 8.35
C THR A 282 -11.85 -9.85 7.66
N TYR A 283 -13.02 -9.80 8.29
CA TYR A 283 -14.20 -9.13 7.71
C TYR A 283 -13.96 -7.62 7.52
N MET A 284 -13.51 -6.95 8.57
CA MET A 284 -13.28 -5.51 8.59
C MET A 284 -12.29 -5.08 7.51
N ILE A 285 -11.11 -5.71 7.46
CA ILE A 285 -10.06 -5.30 6.52
C ILE A 285 -10.51 -5.51 5.07
N HIS A 286 -11.11 -6.65 4.75
CA HIS A 286 -11.65 -6.90 3.41
C HIS A 286 -12.78 -5.94 3.02
N ALA A 287 -13.70 -5.64 3.94
CA ALA A 287 -14.83 -4.74 3.66
C ALA A 287 -14.37 -3.27 3.48
N ILE A 288 -13.42 -2.81 4.29
CA ILE A 288 -12.78 -1.49 4.16
C ILE A 288 -12.14 -1.35 2.77
N HIS A 289 -11.31 -2.31 2.36
CA HIS A 289 -10.59 -2.24 1.09
C HIS A 289 -11.48 -2.53 -0.12
N LYS A 290 -12.62 -3.22 0.04
CA LYS A 290 -13.60 -3.31 -1.03
C LYS A 290 -14.24 -1.94 -1.31
N GLY A 291 -14.38 -1.12 -0.28
CA GLY A 291 -14.65 0.32 -0.35
C GLY A 291 -15.87 0.67 -1.21
N ASN A 292 -15.71 1.68 -2.07
CA ASN A 292 -16.74 2.14 -2.99
C ASN A 292 -17.18 1.10 -4.04
N SER A 293 -16.42 0.02 -4.19
CA SER A 293 -16.70 -1.06 -5.13
C SER A 293 -17.46 -2.21 -4.46
N ARG A 294 -17.81 -2.09 -3.17
CA ARG A 294 -18.60 -3.09 -2.46
C ARG A 294 -20.08 -2.93 -2.81
N THR A 295 -20.65 -3.96 -3.42
CA THR A 295 -22.04 -3.96 -3.91
C THR A 295 -22.72 -5.27 -3.55
N THR A 296 -24.05 -5.24 -3.46
CA THR A 296 -24.89 -6.44 -3.36
C THR A 296 -25.84 -6.51 -4.55
N TYR A 297 -26.24 -7.71 -4.95
CA TYR A 297 -27.20 -7.90 -6.01
C TYR A 297 -28.63 -7.69 -5.47
N SER A 298 -29.37 -6.75 -6.08
CA SER A 298 -30.76 -6.44 -5.74
C SER A 298 -31.42 -5.80 -6.97
N PRO A 299 -31.82 -6.59 -7.98
CA PRO A 299 -32.19 -6.10 -9.31
C PRO A 299 -33.55 -5.41 -9.32
N ASP A 300 -34.39 -5.71 -8.33
CA ASP A 300 -35.72 -5.10 -8.16
C ASP A 300 -35.64 -3.76 -7.39
N SER A 301 -34.45 -3.38 -6.91
CA SER A 301 -34.23 -2.09 -6.27
C SER A 301 -34.31 -0.95 -7.29
N PRO A 302 -34.96 0.19 -6.98
CA PRO A 302 -34.92 1.37 -7.86
C PRO A 302 -33.50 1.95 -8.02
N ASP A 303 -32.59 1.61 -7.11
CA ASP A 303 -31.20 2.09 -7.11
C ASP A 303 -30.24 1.11 -7.82
N ALA A 304 -30.75 0.03 -8.41
CA ALA A 304 -29.94 -0.97 -9.10
C ALA A 304 -29.29 -0.39 -10.37
N ASP A 305 -28.02 -0.73 -10.59
CA ASP A 305 -27.33 -0.47 -11.86
C ASP A 305 -27.83 -1.41 -12.98
N ASP A 306 -27.34 -1.21 -14.20
CA ASP A 306 -27.69 -2.04 -15.36
C ASP A 306 -27.35 -3.54 -15.18
N ASN A 307 -26.53 -3.89 -14.19
CA ASN A 307 -26.14 -5.26 -13.86
C ASN A 307 -26.92 -5.83 -12.66
N GLY A 308 -27.90 -5.08 -12.12
CA GLY A 308 -28.73 -5.46 -10.98
C GLY A 308 -28.07 -5.30 -9.62
N ASN A 309 -26.97 -4.54 -9.51
CA ASN A 309 -26.26 -4.31 -8.24
C ASN A 309 -26.61 -2.96 -7.63
N ILE A 310 -26.60 -2.90 -6.30
CA ILE A 310 -26.69 -1.66 -5.51
C ILE A 310 -25.43 -1.50 -4.64
N PRO A 311 -25.03 -0.26 -4.29
CA PRO A 311 -23.98 -0.03 -3.29
C PRO A 311 -24.28 -0.73 -1.96
N ALA A 312 -23.28 -1.33 -1.34
CA ALA A 312 -23.38 -1.98 -0.03
C ALA A 312 -22.19 -1.55 0.87
N PRO A 313 -22.10 -0.24 1.19
CA PRO A 313 -20.96 0.32 1.91
C PRO A 313 -20.83 -0.28 3.31
N TYR A 314 -19.58 -0.58 3.72
CA TYR A 314 -19.28 -0.97 5.09
C TYR A 314 -19.16 0.29 5.96
N LYS A 315 -19.94 0.36 7.04
CA LYS A 315 -19.98 1.51 7.95
C LYS A 315 -19.72 1.04 9.38
N VAL A 316 -18.90 1.78 10.11
CA VAL A 316 -18.68 1.57 11.55
C VAL A 316 -18.91 2.90 12.27
N ILE A 317 -19.60 2.86 13.40
CA ILE A 317 -19.82 4.04 14.24
C ILE A 317 -18.78 4.01 15.36
N GLY A 318 -17.84 4.96 15.28
CA GLY A 318 -16.67 5.02 16.13
C GLY A 318 -16.85 5.92 17.35
N TYR A 319 -15.71 6.36 17.89
CA TYR A 319 -15.63 7.19 19.08
C TYR A 319 -16.53 8.44 19.01
N GLY A 320 -17.39 8.62 20.01
CA GLY A 320 -18.27 9.78 20.13
C GLY A 320 -19.40 9.84 19.08
N GLY A 321 -19.76 8.72 18.45
CA GLY A 321 -20.78 8.66 17.40
C GLY A 321 -20.27 9.04 16.00
N GLY A 322 -18.95 9.04 15.80
CA GLY A 322 -18.34 9.37 14.50
C GLY A 322 -18.63 8.30 13.45
N VAL A 323 -19.30 8.65 12.36
CA VAL A 323 -19.61 7.72 11.27
C VAL A 323 -18.39 7.52 10.37
N HIS A 324 -17.82 6.32 10.38
CA HIS A 324 -16.78 5.88 9.43
C HIS A 324 -17.43 5.16 8.25
N ASP A 325 -17.70 5.90 7.18
CA ASP A 325 -18.26 5.37 5.93
C ASP A 325 -17.16 4.94 4.97
N TYR A 326 -16.85 3.63 4.96
CA TYR A 326 -15.82 3.07 4.10
C TYR A 326 -16.27 2.91 2.65
N GLY A 327 -17.53 3.22 2.32
CA GLY A 327 -17.97 3.42 0.93
C GLY A 327 -17.20 4.56 0.22
N LYS A 328 -16.45 5.38 0.96
CA LYS A 328 -15.56 6.42 0.43
C LYS A 328 -14.15 5.94 0.11
N VAL A 329 -13.79 4.71 0.49
CA VAL A 329 -12.46 4.14 0.20
C VAL A 329 -12.36 3.82 -1.29
N MET A 330 -11.26 4.26 -1.90
CA MET A 330 -10.95 4.09 -3.32
C MET A 330 -9.74 3.19 -3.45
N TYR A 331 -9.95 1.87 -3.39
CA TYR A 331 -8.85 0.91 -3.47
C TYR A 331 -8.07 1.07 -4.79
N PRO A 332 -6.74 1.28 -4.74
CA PRO A 332 -5.99 1.73 -5.90
C PRO A 332 -5.72 0.62 -6.94
N GLN A 333 -5.79 -0.65 -6.54
CA GLN A 333 -5.37 -1.75 -7.42
C GLN A 333 -6.35 -2.06 -8.52
N LYS A 334 -5.79 -2.34 -9.71
CA LYS A 334 -6.53 -2.91 -10.83
C LYS A 334 -5.70 -4.02 -11.50
N PRO A 335 -6.26 -5.22 -11.66
CA PRO A 335 -7.54 -5.67 -11.08
C PRO A 335 -7.49 -5.74 -9.54
N ALA A 336 -8.62 -5.52 -8.87
CA ALA A 336 -8.74 -5.55 -7.41
C ALA A 336 -8.94 -6.99 -6.85
N ALA A 337 -8.57 -8.01 -7.61
CA ALA A 337 -8.69 -9.43 -7.25
C ALA A 337 -7.33 -10.09 -6.96
N ASP A 338 -6.25 -9.31 -6.94
CA ASP A 338 -4.93 -9.80 -6.57
C ASP A 338 -4.80 -9.89 -5.05
N CYS A 339 -4.88 -11.11 -4.53
CA CYS A 339 -4.76 -11.35 -3.09
C CYS A 339 -3.33 -11.10 -2.57
N SER A 340 -2.31 -11.17 -3.44
CA SER A 340 -0.89 -11.11 -3.04
C SER A 340 -0.45 -9.76 -2.49
N SER A 341 -1.27 -8.73 -2.73
CA SER A 341 -1.14 -7.37 -2.20
C SER A 341 -1.11 -7.30 -0.69
N CYS A 342 -1.77 -8.25 -0.03
CA CYS A 342 -1.73 -8.42 1.43
C CYS A 342 -1.24 -9.83 1.81
N HIS A 343 -1.68 -10.86 1.08
CA HIS A 343 -1.34 -12.26 1.33
C HIS A 343 -0.04 -12.65 0.59
N VAL A 344 1.07 -12.10 1.06
CA VAL A 344 2.41 -12.44 0.56
C VAL A 344 2.77 -13.85 1.00
N THR A 345 3.10 -14.71 0.04
CA THR A 345 3.53 -16.10 0.25
C THR A 345 4.96 -16.31 -0.21
N GLY A 346 5.58 -17.43 0.18
CA GLY A 346 6.95 -17.79 -0.23
C GLY A 346 7.99 -17.59 0.87
N GLU A 347 9.24 -17.38 0.46
CA GLU A 347 10.37 -17.25 1.38
C GLU A 347 10.27 -15.95 2.20
N ASN A 348 10.34 -16.06 3.53
CA ASN A 348 10.14 -14.97 4.50
C ASN A 348 8.68 -14.48 4.68
N ALA A 349 7.69 -15.18 4.13
CA ALA A 349 6.28 -14.92 4.43
C ALA A 349 5.93 -15.33 5.87
N PRO A 350 4.84 -14.77 6.46
CA PRO A 350 4.26 -15.28 7.70
C PRO A 350 4.01 -16.79 7.66
N LYS A 351 4.13 -17.48 8.81
CA LYS A 351 4.07 -18.96 8.86
C LYS A 351 2.78 -19.54 8.27
N ASP A 352 1.67 -18.85 8.47
CA ASP A 352 0.33 -19.28 8.06
C ASP A 352 -0.18 -18.46 6.86
N ALA A 353 0.73 -17.89 6.06
CA ALA A 353 0.40 -17.01 4.94
C ALA A 353 -0.57 -17.62 3.91
N GLU A 354 -0.56 -18.95 3.74
CA GLU A 354 -1.45 -19.65 2.80
C GLU A 354 -2.88 -19.87 3.34
N LEU A 355 -3.20 -19.41 4.54
CA LEU A 355 -4.54 -19.60 5.14
C LEU A 355 -5.68 -19.05 4.27
N PHE A 356 -5.45 -17.99 3.49
CA PHE A 356 -6.45 -17.45 2.56
C PHE A 356 -6.85 -18.43 1.44
N LEU A 357 -6.03 -19.45 1.17
CA LEU A 357 -6.31 -20.52 0.20
C LEU A 357 -7.01 -21.73 0.85
N ALA A 358 -7.15 -21.76 2.17
CA ALA A 358 -7.60 -22.94 2.91
C ALA A 358 -9.13 -23.18 2.87
N ASN A 359 -9.91 -22.24 2.32
CA ASN A 359 -11.38 -22.33 2.19
C ASN A 359 -12.09 -22.60 3.54
N LYS A 360 -11.66 -21.92 4.61
CA LYS A 360 -12.18 -22.12 5.98
C LYS A 360 -13.06 -20.98 6.52
N SER A 361 -13.38 -19.97 5.71
CA SER A 361 -14.14 -18.80 6.19
C SER A 361 -15.14 -18.28 5.14
N ASN A 362 -16.42 -18.35 5.48
CA ASN A 362 -17.48 -17.69 4.72
C ASN A 362 -17.41 -16.16 4.89
N THR A 363 -17.18 -15.68 6.11
CA THR A 363 -17.11 -14.24 6.44
C THR A 363 -16.00 -13.52 5.67
N ALA A 364 -14.87 -14.18 5.40
CA ALA A 364 -13.81 -13.63 4.55
C ALA A 364 -14.31 -13.29 3.13
N CYS A 365 -15.22 -14.09 2.58
CA CYS A 365 -15.82 -13.88 1.26
C CYS A 365 -16.90 -12.79 1.32
N ILE A 366 -17.82 -12.90 2.29
CA ILE A 366 -18.95 -11.98 2.49
C ILE A 366 -18.47 -10.53 2.73
N ALA A 367 -17.31 -10.37 3.36
CA ALA A 367 -16.69 -9.08 3.55
C ALA A 367 -16.49 -8.29 2.25
N CYS A 368 -16.14 -8.95 1.15
CA CYS A 368 -16.03 -8.30 -0.17
C CYS A 368 -17.30 -8.44 -1.03
N HIS A 369 -17.98 -9.57 -0.93
CA HIS A 369 -19.00 -10.01 -1.89
C HIS A 369 -20.44 -9.94 -1.37
N THR A 370 -20.63 -9.54 -0.12
CA THR A 370 -21.90 -9.61 0.63
C THR A 370 -22.47 -11.03 0.66
N THR A 371 -23.66 -11.20 1.22
CA THR A 371 -24.38 -12.48 1.23
C THR A 371 -25.08 -12.76 -0.10
N MET A 372 -25.22 -11.75 -0.98
CA MET A 372 -25.89 -11.87 -2.26
C MET A 372 -25.05 -11.27 -3.40
N PRO A 373 -23.94 -11.90 -3.81
CA PRO A 373 -23.07 -11.38 -4.87
C PRO A 373 -23.68 -11.44 -6.27
N LYS A 374 -24.69 -12.28 -6.51
CA LYS A 374 -25.35 -12.47 -7.81
C LYS A 374 -26.75 -13.06 -7.67
N ALA A 375 -27.54 -12.99 -8.73
CA ALA A 375 -28.93 -13.47 -8.82
C ALA A 375 -29.21 -14.90 -8.35
N TYR A 376 -28.22 -15.78 -8.47
CA TYR A 376 -28.40 -17.21 -8.13
C TYR A 376 -27.96 -17.56 -6.71
N HIS A 377 -27.58 -16.56 -5.91
CA HIS A 377 -27.31 -16.73 -4.48
C HIS A 377 -28.59 -16.52 -3.68
N ASP A 378 -28.74 -17.29 -2.61
CA ASP A 378 -29.79 -17.10 -1.62
C ASP A 378 -29.17 -16.32 -0.44
N PRO A 379 -29.65 -15.10 -0.12
CA PRO A 379 -29.10 -14.31 0.97
C PRO A 379 -29.28 -14.96 2.35
N SER A 380 -30.15 -15.98 2.48
CA SER A 380 -30.29 -16.77 3.70
C SER A 380 -29.29 -17.93 3.80
N ASN A 381 -28.55 -18.22 2.72
CA ASN A 381 -27.51 -19.24 2.67
C ASN A 381 -26.12 -18.61 2.58
N GLU A 382 -25.52 -18.40 3.74
CA GLU A 382 -24.19 -17.81 3.88
C GLU A 382 -23.06 -18.85 3.75
N ASN A 383 -23.37 -20.11 3.43
CA ASN A 383 -22.39 -21.18 3.37
C ASN A 383 -21.64 -21.22 2.03
N CYS A 384 -20.81 -20.20 1.78
CA CYS A 384 -20.00 -20.07 0.57
C CYS A 384 -19.20 -21.35 0.28
N MET A 385 -18.57 -21.93 1.31
CA MET A 385 -17.68 -23.08 1.18
C MET A 385 -18.41 -24.41 0.90
N SER A 386 -19.75 -24.46 0.98
CA SER A 386 -20.51 -25.61 0.46
C SER A 386 -20.40 -25.74 -1.06
N CYS A 387 -20.15 -24.62 -1.75
CA CYS A 387 -20.14 -24.54 -3.21
C CYS A 387 -18.76 -24.15 -3.76
N HIS A 388 -18.14 -23.12 -3.18
CA HIS A 388 -16.91 -22.44 -3.65
C HIS A 388 -15.63 -23.08 -3.14
N ILE A 389 -15.36 -24.32 -3.58
CA ILE A 389 -14.20 -25.11 -3.17
C ILE A 389 -13.46 -25.69 -4.36
N GLU A 390 -12.25 -26.19 -4.11
CA GLU A 390 -11.49 -26.91 -5.13
C GLU A 390 -12.28 -28.13 -5.62
N ALA A 391 -12.30 -28.32 -6.94
CA ALA A 391 -13.16 -29.32 -7.61
C ALA A 391 -14.68 -29.22 -7.33
N GLY A 392 -15.15 -28.19 -6.61
CA GLY A 392 -16.56 -27.94 -6.33
C GLY A 392 -17.38 -27.52 -7.56
N TYR A 393 -18.70 -27.44 -7.39
CA TYR A 393 -19.60 -26.96 -8.44
C TYR A 393 -19.36 -25.48 -8.77
N ALA A 394 -19.17 -24.66 -7.74
CA ALA A 394 -18.77 -23.26 -7.90
C ALA A 394 -17.25 -23.18 -7.65
N ARG A 395 -16.51 -22.57 -8.56
CA ARG A 395 -15.04 -22.47 -8.49
C ARG A 395 -14.58 -21.94 -7.12
N SER A 396 -13.44 -22.43 -6.65
CA SER A 396 -12.79 -21.90 -5.45
C SER A 396 -12.41 -20.42 -5.64
N ALA A 397 -12.19 -19.70 -4.54
CA ALA A 397 -11.67 -18.33 -4.60
C ALA A 397 -10.32 -18.26 -5.33
N LYS A 398 -9.40 -19.21 -5.04
CA LYS A 398 -8.10 -19.34 -5.72
C LYS A 398 -8.25 -19.40 -7.24
N GLU A 399 -9.16 -20.23 -7.71
CA GLU A 399 -9.42 -20.42 -9.14
C GLU A 399 -10.10 -19.19 -9.75
N ALA A 400 -11.19 -18.69 -9.15
CA ALA A 400 -11.95 -17.57 -9.72
C ALA A 400 -11.17 -16.25 -9.73
N HIS A 401 -10.37 -15.97 -8.69
CA HIS A 401 -9.45 -14.83 -8.69
C HIS A 401 -8.28 -15.08 -9.64
N GLY A 402 -7.74 -16.31 -9.68
CA GLY A 402 -6.70 -16.70 -10.64
C GLY A 402 -7.12 -16.51 -12.10
N ASP A 403 -8.37 -16.81 -12.44
CA ASP A 403 -8.95 -16.59 -13.77
C ASP A 403 -8.91 -15.11 -14.18
N ILE A 404 -9.19 -14.19 -13.24
CA ILE A 404 -9.09 -12.75 -13.49
C ILE A 404 -7.62 -12.35 -13.69
N MET A 405 -6.73 -12.84 -12.82
CA MET A 405 -5.31 -12.48 -12.84
C MET A 405 -4.56 -13.06 -14.04
N LYS A 406 -5.02 -14.17 -14.61
CA LYS A 406 -4.30 -14.89 -15.67
C LYS A 406 -3.96 -14.01 -16.87
N ALA A 407 -4.93 -13.27 -17.40
CA ALA A 407 -4.70 -12.39 -18.55
C ALA A 407 -3.62 -11.33 -18.25
N TYR A 408 -3.63 -10.74 -17.05
CA TYR A 408 -2.63 -9.75 -16.64
C TYR A 408 -1.24 -10.37 -16.38
N ASN A 409 -1.19 -11.58 -15.86
CA ASN A 409 0.07 -12.28 -15.61
C ASN A 409 0.74 -12.71 -16.90
N GLU A 410 -0.03 -13.20 -17.88
CA GLU A 410 0.53 -13.63 -19.17
C GLU A 410 0.98 -12.45 -20.03
N THR A 411 0.27 -11.31 -20.01
CA THR A 411 0.70 -10.13 -20.77
C THR A 411 2.00 -9.51 -20.27
N GLN A 412 2.43 -9.82 -19.05
CA GLN A 412 3.76 -9.46 -18.52
C GLN A 412 4.91 -10.25 -19.17
N ALA A 413 4.62 -11.40 -19.78
CA ALA A 413 5.59 -12.22 -20.49
C ALA A 413 5.45 -12.12 -22.02
N MET A 414 4.56 -11.26 -22.51
CA MET A 414 4.39 -10.94 -23.93
C MET A 414 5.21 -9.70 -24.30
N SER A 415 5.43 -9.47 -25.59
CA SER A 415 6.19 -8.30 -26.05
C SER A 415 5.66 -7.72 -27.36
N VAL A 416 6.10 -6.51 -27.72
CA VAL A 416 5.80 -5.89 -29.01
C VAL A 416 7.09 -5.52 -29.71
N THR A 417 7.26 -6.02 -30.94
CA THR A 417 8.47 -5.76 -31.72
C THR A 417 8.21 -4.80 -32.85
N PHE A 418 9.17 -3.91 -33.07
CA PHE A 418 9.21 -2.94 -34.16
C PHE A 418 10.36 -3.29 -35.10
N SER A 419 10.07 -3.36 -36.38
CA SER A 419 11.04 -3.64 -37.45
C SER A 419 10.79 -2.72 -38.65
N ASP A 420 11.66 -2.79 -39.65
CA ASP A 420 11.59 -2.01 -40.90
C ASP A 420 11.30 -0.52 -40.68
N ILE A 421 11.91 0.04 -39.62
CA ILE A 421 11.72 1.44 -39.25
C ILE A 421 12.42 2.33 -40.27
N GLY A 422 11.68 3.26 -40.86
CA GLY A 422 12.23 4.13 -41.89
C GLY A 422 11.24 5.20 -42.34
N VAL A 423 11.41 5.64 -43.59
CA VAL A 423 10.47 6.54 -44.25
C VAL A 423 10.06 5.99 -45.60
N ASP A 424 8.83 6.28 -46.02
CA ASP A 424 8.36 5.98 -47.37
C ASP A 424 8.90 6.99 -48.41
N SER A 425 8.47 6.84 -49.67
CA SER A 425 8.87 7.74 -50.76
C SER A 425 8.41 9.19 -50.60
N GLU A 426 7.42 9.44 -49.73
CA GLU A 426 6.92 10.79 -49.40
C GLU A 426 7.57 11.35 -48.12
N GLY A 427 8.50 10.61 -47.51
CA GLY A 427 9.18 11.00 -46.28
C GLY A 427 8.37 10.74 -45.02
N LYS A 428 7.26 9.97 -45.09
CA LYS A 428 6.44 9.62 -43.93
C LYS A 428 7.07 8.48 -43.17
N PHE A 429 7.06 8.57 -41.84
CA PHE A 429 7.58 7.52 -40.97
C PHE A 429 6.82 6.21 -41.17
N THR A 430 7.57 5.11 -41.30
CA THR A 430 7.05 3.75 -41.44
C THR A 430 7.69 2.79 -40.44
N THR A 431 6.94 1.78 -40.01
CA THR A 431 7.45 0.64 -39.23
C THR A 431 6.55 -0.58 -39.38
N THR A 432 7.14 -1.78 -39.27
CA THR A 432 6.42 -3.05 -39.14
C THR A 432 6.30 -3.44 -37.68
N VAL A 433 5.12 -3.89 -37.26
CA VAL A 433 4.79 -4.18 -35.86
C VAL A 433 4.31 -5.62 -35.72
N GLN A 434 4.83 -6.34 -34.73
CA GLN A 434 4.34 -7.67 -34.34
C GLN A 434 4.09 -7.72 -32.84
N VAL A 435 2.98 -8.35 -32.44
CA VAL A 435 2.71 -8.70 -31.04
C VAL A 435 3.15 -10.13 -30.83
N LEU A 436 4.03 -10.37 -29.86
CA LEU A 436 4.58 -11.69 -29.56
C LEU A 436 3.89 -12.29 -28.33
N GLY A 437 3.56 -13.57 -28.42
CA GLY A 437 3.02 -14.35 -27.31
C GLY A 437 4.06 -14.65 -26.23
N THR A 438 3.65 -15.37 -25.20
CA THR A 438 4.53 -15.80 -24.11
C THR A 438 5.61 -16.79 -24.56
N ASP A 439 5.45 -17.37 -25.76
CA ASP A 439 6.42 -18.24 -26.43
C ASP A 439 7.40 -17.46 -27.34
N GLY A 440 7.24 -16.13 -27.44
CA GLY A 440 8.02 -15.26 -28.32
C GLY A 440 7.64 -15.36 -29.80
N LEU A 441 6.53 -16.03 -30.16
CA LEU A 441 6.06 -16.14 -31.54
C LEU A 441 5.00 -15.08 -31.85
N PRO A 442 4.91 -14.60 -33.12
CA PRO A 442 3.88 -13.64 -33.51
C PRO A 442 2.47 -14.19 -33.30
N LEU A 443 1.65 -13.45 -32.55
CA LEU A 443 0.24 -13.79 -32.33
C LEU A 443 -0.57 -13.62 -33.62
N ALA A 444 -1.52 -14.52 -33.82
CA ALA A 444 -2.49 -14.40 -34.90
C ALA A 444 -3.37 -13.15 -34.70
N ALA A 445 -3.75 -12.50 -35.81
CA ALA A 445 -4.46 -11.22 -35.77
C ALA A 445 -5.80 -11.28 -35.03
N GLU A 446 -6.48 -12.43 -34.96
CA GLU A 446 -7.73 -12.55 -34.21
C GLU A 446 -7.56 -12.29 -32.72
N PHE A 447 -6.37 -12.50 -32.14
CA PHE A 447 -6.11 -12.30 -30.71
C PHE A 447 -5.69 -10.88 -30.35
N VAL A 448 -5.39 -10.04 -31.36
CA VAL A 448 -4.88 -8.68 -31.18
C VAL A 448 -6.00 -7.67 -31.43
N ASP A 449 -6.25 -6.78 -30.46
CA ASP A 449 -7.27 -5.74 -30.59
C ASP A 449 -6.80 -4.66 -31.58
N THR A 450 -7.22 -4.75 -32.83
CA THR A 450 -6.76 -3.80 -33.86
C THR A 450 -7.21 -2.35 -33.61
N GLY A 451 -8.17 -2.12 -32.70
CA GLY A 451 -8.57 -0.79 -32.23
C GLY A 451 -7.57 -0.13 -31.27
N SER A 452 -6.60 -0.90 -30.76
CA SER A 452 -5.50 -0.44 -29.91
C SER A 452 -4.40 0.26 -30.73
N ARG A 453 -3.46 0.94 -30.07
CA ARG A 453 -2.64 1.99 -30.70
C ARG A 453 -1.16 1.89 -30.38
N ILE A 454 -0.36 2.48 -31.26
CA ILE A 454 1.07 2.72 -31.08
C ILE A 454 1.30 4.22 -31.11
N VAL A 455 2.16 4.73 -30.23
CA VAL A 455 2.53 6.14 -30.16
C VAL A 455 4.00 6.28 -30.54
N MET A 456 4.27 7.11 -31.55
CA MET A 456 5.62 7.55 -31.89
C MET A 456 5.94 8.84 -31.12
N ALA A 457 7.15 8.99 -30.61
CA ALA A 457 7.63 10.24 -30.05
C ALA A 457 9.11 10.46 -30.37
N TRP A 458 9.58 11.69 -30.15
CA TRP A 458 10.98 12.09 -30.22
C TRP A 458 11.31 13.04 -29.08
N ASP A 459 12.60 13.35 -28.90
CA ASP A 459 13.09 14.06 -27.72
C ASP A 459 12.61 13.37 -26.41
N SER A 460 12.54 12.02 -26.43
CA SER A 460 12.10 11.21 -25.29
C SER A 460 13.09 11.29 -24.12
N ASP A 461 14.35 11.63 -24.38
CA ASP A 461 15.37 11.95 -23.38
C ASP A 461 15.15 13.31 -22.66
N LYS A 462 14.21 14.13 -23.16
CA LYS A 462 13.90 15.46 -22.62
C LYS A 462 12.53 15.49 -21.94
N ASP A 463 11.52 16.00 -22.64
CA ASP A 463 10.14 16.20 -22.15
C ASP A 463 9.10 15.91 -23.24
N PHE A 464 9.48 15.06 -24.22
CA PHE A 464 8.66 14.66 -25.37
C PHE A 464 8.35 15.85 -26.31
N PRO A 465 7.79 15.60 -27.50
CA PRO A 465 7.53 16.66 -28.46
C PRO A 465 6.53 17.67 -27.90
N SER A 466 6.72 18.95 -28.20
CA SER A 466 5.75 19.98 -27.84
C SER A 466 4.36 19.62 -28.38
N TYR A 467 3.33 19.83 -27.57
CA TYR A 467 1.96 19.54 -27.94
C TYR A 467 1.48 20.38 -29.14
N THR A 468 1.99 21.60 -29.30
CA THR A 468 1.63 22.48 -30.43
C THR A 468 2.25 22.00 -31.74
N GLU A 469 3.47 21.46 -31.70
CA GLU A 469 4.16 20.92 -32.87
C GLU A 469 3.60 19.55 -33.24
N ALA A 470 3.50 18.67 -32.24
CA ALA A 470 3.20 17.26 -32.43
C ALA A 470 2.38 16.70 -31.26
N SER A 471 1.08 17.01 -31.26
CA SER A 471 0.15 16.43 -30.29
C SER A 471 0.15 14.90 -30.36
N TYR A 472 -0.03 14.24 -29.22
CA TYR A 472 -0.12 12.76 -29.16
C TYR A 472 -1.18 12.18 -30.11
N SER A 473 -2.24 12.94 -30.42
CA SER A 473 -3.30 12.50 -31.33
C SER A 473 -2.85 12.39 -32.78
N LYS A 474 -1.86 13.18 -33.21
CA LYS A 474 -1.23 13.08 -34.55
C LYS A 474 -0.13 12.03 -34.60
N ARG A 475 0.46 11.75 -33.45
CA ARG A 475 1.59 10.82 -33.25
C ARG A 475 1.18 9.39 -32.92
N ARG A 476 -0.11 9.12 -32.77
CA ARG A 476 -0.62 7.79 -32.48
C ARG A 476 -1.38 7.25 -33.69
N MET A 477 -1.27 5.94 -33.90
CA MET A 477 -1.95 5.25 -34.99
C MET A 477 -2.61 4.00 -34.42
N LYS A 478 -3.85 3.70 -34.83
CA LYS A 478 -4.47 2.41 -34.50
C LYS A 478 -3.88 1.33 -35.37
N LEU A 479 -3.76 0.11 -34.85
CA LEU A 479 -3.28 -1.02 -35.64
C LEU A 479 -4.19 -1.28 -36.86
N SER A 480 -5.50 -1.03 -36.73
CA SER A 480 -6.49 -1.10 -37.82
C SER A 480 -6.28 -0.10 -38.95
N GLU A 481 -5.45 0.93 -38.75
CA GLU A 481 -5.11 1.92 -39.79
C GLU A 481 -3.90 1.49 -40.62
N GLY A 482 -3.16 0.46 -40.17
CA GLY A 482 -2.05 -0.15 -40.91
C GLY A 482 -2.49 -1.22 -41.91
N THR A 483 -1.54 -1.73 -42.68
CA THR A 483 -1.76 -2.85 -43.61
C THR A 483 -1.30 -4.15 -42.96
N TYR A 484 -2.21 -5.13 -42.84
CA TYR A 484 -1.90 -6.44 -42.26
C TYR A 484 -1.18 -7.35 -43.28
N ASP A 485 -0.04 -7.90 -42.89
CA ASP A 485 0.67 -8.97 -43.58
C ASP A 485 0.38 -10.30 -42.89
N ALA A 486 -0.48 -11.09 -43.52
CA ALA A 486 -0.89 -12.40 -43.02
C ALA A 486 0.23 -13.45 -43.02
N SER A 487 1.31 -13.25 -43.80
CA SER A 487 2.44 -14.20 -43.83
C SER A 487 3.36 -14.04 -42.63
N ALA A 488 3.40 -12.83 -42.06
CA ALA A 488 4.24 -12.48 -40.92
C ALA A 488 3.45 -12.27 -39.63
N ASN A 489 2.10 -12.29 -39.66
CA ASN A 489 1.25 -11.82 -38.56
C ASN A 489 1.70 -10.43 -38.06
N ALA A 490 1.91 -9.52 -39.00
CA ALA A 490 2.49 -8.21 -38.75
C ALA A 490 1.64 -7.09 -39.37
N TRP A 491 1.81 -5.87 -38.87
CA TRP A 491 1.17 -4.68 -39.43
C TRP A 491 2.22 -3.68 -39.89
N VAL A 492 2.14 -3.31 -41.17
CA VAL A 492 2.94 -2.21 -41.72
C VAL A 492 2.20 -0.90 -41.47
N MET A 493 2.84 -0.02 -40.71
CA MET A 493 2.30 1.24 -40.23
C MET A 493 2.96 2.41 -40.96
N THR A 494 2.15 3.34 -41.50
CA THR A 494 2.62 4.58 -42.14
C THR A 494 1.94 5.78 -41.50
N TYR A 495 2.71 6.65 -40.84
CA TYR A 495 2.20 7.78 -40.05
C TYR A 495 1.91 9.01 -40.93
N ALA A 496 0.88 8.93 -41.79
CA ALA A 496 0.56 10.00 -42.73
C ALA A 496 0.14 11.33 -42.08
N ALA A 497 -0.43 11.29 -40.87
CA ALA A 497 -1.00 12.45 -40.17
C ALA A 497 0.04 13.41 -39.56
N ILE A 498 1.33 13.08 -39.65
CA ILE A 498 2.42 13.89 -39.09
C ILE A 498 3.66 13.82 -39.98
N ASP A 499 4.41 14.92 -40.02
CA ASP A 499 5.74 14.96 -40.61
C ASP A 499 6.78 14.82 -39.50
N LEU A 500 7.91 14.17 -39.80
CA LEU A 500 9.05 14.16 -38.90
C LEU A 500 9.59 15.60 -38.73
N PRO A 501 10.12 15.94 -37.54
CA PRO A 501 10.70 17.26 -37.33
C PRO A 501 11.88 17.48 -38.29
N THR A 502 12.09 18.71 -38.75
CA THR A 502 13.16 19.03 -39.72
C THR A 502 14.56 18.77 -39.18
N ASP A 503 14.71 18.71 -37.85
CA ASP A 503 15.93 18.36 -37.12
C ASP A 503 15.88 16.95 -36.52
N ALA A 504 15.15 16.00 -37.14
CA ALA A 504 15.00 14.64 -36.63
C ALA A 504 16.32 13.91 -36.39
N SER A 505 17.31 14.10 -37.27
CA SER A 505 18.63 13.46 -37.17
C SER A 505 19.29 13.69 -35.81
N GLY A 506 19.69 12.62 -35.14
CA GLY A 506 20.33 12.66 -33.82
C GLY A 506 19.38 12.82 -32.63
N LYS A 507 18.07 12.97 -32.83
CA LYS A 507 17.09 12.92 -31.74
C LYS A 507 16.89 11.49 -31.25
N THR A 508 16.58 11.36 -29.95
CA THR A 508 16.09 10.11 -29.37
C THR A 508 14.60 9.95 -29.68
N PHE A 509 14.26 8.88 -30.40
CA PHE A 509 12.89 8.46 -30.70
C PHE A 509 12.41 7.41 -29.71
N GLU A 510 11.09 7.29 -29.64
CA GLU A 510 10.37 6.26 -28.88
C GLU A 510 9.23 5.72 -29.75
N LEU A 511 9.10 4.39 -29.80
CA LEU A 511 7.88 3.70 -30.19
C LEU A 511 7.32 3.01 -28.96
N TRP A 512 6.17 3.50 -28.49
CA TRP A 512 5.48 2.95 -27.34
C TRP A 512 4.19 2.27 -27.76
N SER A 513 4.02 1.03 -27.32
CA SER A 513 2.84 0.22 -27.61
C SER A 513 1.80 0.35 -26.51
N ALA A 514 0.56 0.64 -26.90
CA ALA A 514 -0.63 0.42 -26.09
C ALA A 514 -1.49 -0.71 -26.68
N LEU A 515 -0.85 -1.67 -27.33
CA LEU A 515 -1.55 -2.78 -27.98
C LEU A 515 -2.13 -3.73 -26.93
N LYS A 516 -3.36 -4.17 -27.18
CA LYS A 516 -4.09 -5.08 -26.29
C LYS A 516 -4.29 -6.44 -26.96
N VAL A 517 -4.29 -7.48 -26.15
CA VAL A 517 -4.69 -8.84 -26.54
C VAL A 517 -5.98 -9.23 -25.83
N CYS A 518 -6.73 -10.17 -26.41
CA CYS A 518 -8.04 -10.56 -25.92
C CYS A 518 -8.04 -11.94 -25.26
N TYR A 519 -8.70 -12.04 -24.12
CA TYR A 519 -8.91 -13.27 -23.35
C TYR A 519 -10.39 -13.50 -23.11
N ASN A 520 -10.82 -14.75 -23.07
CA ASN A 520 -12.13 -15.09 -22.49
C ASN A 520 -12.10 -14.84 -20.97
N ASN A 521 -13.28 -14.91 -20.33
CA ASN A 521 -13.39 -14.78 -18.88
C ASN A 521 -13.63 -16.16 -18.25
N GLY A 522 -13.18 -16.32 -17.00
CA GLY A 522 -13.64 -17.42 -16.16
C GLY A 522 -15.15 -17.28 -15.90
N GLY A 523 -15.86 -18.40 -15.75
CA GLY A 523 -17.31 -18.36 -15.60
C GLY A 523 -17.95 -19.68 -15.24
N TYR A 524 -19.28 -19.73 -15.40
CA TYR A 524 -20.03 -20.98 -15.38
C TYR A 524 -19.50 -21.95 -16.45
N GLY A 525 -19.45 -23.24 -16.13
CA GLY A 525 -18.81 -24.25 -16.98
C GLY A 525 -17.29 -24.33 -16.86
N ARG A 526 -16.67 -23.48 -16.01
CA ARG A 526 -15.23 -23.48 -15.69
C ARG A 526 -14.34 -23.50 -16.94
N PRO A 527 -14.54 -22.55 -17.89
CA PRO A 527 -13.68 -22.48 -19.06
C PRO A 527 -12.25 -22.18 -18.62
N PHE A 528 -11.28 -22.76 -19.32
CA PHE A 528 -9.90 -22.31 -19.19
C PHE A 528 -9.80 -20.89 -19.74
N VAL A 529 -9.27 -19.97 -18.93
CA VAL A 529 -8.98 -18.62 -19.40
C VAL A 529 -7.78 -18.69 -20.34
N GLU A 530 -7.91 -18.21 -21.56
CA GLU A 530 -6.89 -18.29 -22.61
C GLU A 530 -7.11 -17.20 -23.69
N LEU A 531 -6.10 -17.00 -24.53
CA LEU A 531 -6.22 -16.10 -25.69
C LEU A 531 -7.45 -16.50 -26.51
N THR A 532 -8.32 -15.53 -26.76
CA THR A 532 -9.60 -15.71 -27.43
C THR A 532 -9.79 -14.63 -28.47
N ALA A 533 -10.39 -14.96 -29.61
CA ALA A 533 -10.60 -14.00 -30.69
C ALA A 533 -11.30 -12.73 -30.17
N CYS A 534 -10.75 -11.55 -30.49
CA CYS A 534 -11.25 -10.24 -30.07
C CYS A 534 -12.66 -9.92 -30.56
N THR A 535 -13.17 -10.67 -31.55
CA THR A 535 -14.55 -10.59 -32.05
C THR A 535 -15.55 -11.33 -31.16
N THR A 536 -15.08 -12.19 -30.25
CA THR A 536 -15.94 -12.89 -29.30
C THR A 536 -16.54 -11.88 -28.32
N GLU A 537 -17.84 -11.96 -28.11
CA GLU A 537 -18.56 -11.04 -27.22
C GLU A 537 -18.06 -11.18 -25.77
N GLY A 538 -17.87 -10.05 -25.09
CA GLY A 538 -17.53 -10.02 -23.67
C GLY A 538 -16.07 -10.34 -23.32
N VAL A 539 -15.16 -10.50 -24.29
CA VAL A 539 -13.74 -10.73 -24.00
C VAL A 539 -13.11 -9.60 -23.17
N CYS A 540 -12.20 -9.98 -22.28
CA CYS A 540 -11.33 -9.03 -21.60
C CYS A 540 -10.21 -8.59 -22.55
N LYS A 541 -9.85 -7.30 -22.52
CA LYS A 541 -8.78 -6.73 -23.35
C LYS A 541 -7.70 -6.13 -22.47
N VAL A 542 -6.51 -6.74 -22.46
CA VAL A 542 -5.40 -6.36 -21.58
C VAL A 542 -4.21 -5.91 -22.42
N GLU A 543 -3.59 -4.79 -22.06
CA GLU A 543 -2.35 -4.32 -22.68
C GLU A 543 -1.22 -5.34 -22.50
N VAL A 544 -0.47 -5.59 -23.58
CA VAL A 544 0.84 -6.26 -23.50
C VAL A 544 1.79 -5.36 -22.73
N LYS A 545 2.53 -5.93 -21.76
CA LYS A 545 3.47 -5.17 -20.93
C LYS A 545 4.88 -5.34 -21.48
N ASP A 546 5.43 -4.25 -22.00
CA ASP A 546 6.78 -4.22 -22.58
C ASP A 546 7.34 -2.80 -22.51
N GLU A 547 8.66 -2.69 -22.42
CA GLU A 547 9.34 -1.41 -22.37
C GLU A 547 9.20 -0.66 -23.71
N PRO A 548 9.10 0.69 -23.70
CA PRO A 548 9.11 1.45 -24.94
C PRO A 548 10.39 1.21 -25.74
N PHE A 549 10.28 1.09 -27.07
CA PHE A 549 11.43 0.92 -27.94
C PHE A 549 12.08 2.26 -28.25
N HIS A 550 13.30 2.49 -27.75
CA HIS A 550 14.05 3.72 -27.95
C HIS A 550 15.19 3.55 -28.95
N PHE A 551 15.44 4.57 -29.77
CA PHE A 551 16.52 4.57 -30.76
C PHE A 551 16.90 6.00 -31.18
N VAL A 552 18.06 6.19 -31.82
CA VAL A 552 18.46 7.48 -32.41
C VAL A 552 18.11 7.51 -33.89
N TRP A 553 17.62 8.64 -34.41
CA TRP A 553 17.25 8.77 -35.82
C TRP A 553 18.43 9.21 -36.71
N SER A 554 18.53 8.69 -37.95
CA SER A 554 19.61 8.97 -38.92
C SER A 554 19.13 9.43 -40.31
N ASP A 555 18.02 10.17 -40.34
CA ASP A 555 17.34 10.68 -41.54
C ASP A 555 16.52 9.65 -42.32
N THR A 556 17.04 8.44 -42.55
CA THR A 556 16.32 7.38 -43.29
C THR A 556 15.76 6.27 -42.42
N GLY A 557 16.11 6.23 -41.12
CA GLY A 557 15.73 5.16 -40.20
C GLY A 557 16.53 5.19 -38.89
N PRO A 558 16.48 4.12 -38.10
CA PRO A 558 17.18 4.05 -36.82
C PRO A 558 18.70 3.89 -37.00
N ASP A 559 19.49 4.72 -36.31
CA ASP A 559 20.90 4.46 -36.05
C ASP A 559 21.05 3.60 -34.81
N LEU A 560 21.15 2.30 -35.02
CA LEU A 560 21.32 1.32 -33.94
C LEU A 560 22.74 1.28 -33.36
N ASN A 561 23.70 2.02 -33.95
CA ASN A 561 25.06 2.12 -33.39
C ASN A 561 25.16 3.21 -32.32
N THR A 562 24.23 4.16 -32.31
CA THR A 562 24.16 5.22 -31.31
C THR A 562 23.12 4.86 -30.25
N ALA A 563 23.58 4.68 -29.01
CA ALA A 563 22.67 4.41 -27.90
C ALA A 563 21.72 5.60 -27.66
N PRO A 564 20.40 5.35 -27.52
CA PRO A 564 19.45 6.40 -27.13
C PRO A 564 19.80 6.95 -25.75
N ARG A 565 19.61 8.26 -25.56
CA ARG A 565 19.81 8.87 -24.25
C ARG A 565 18.60 8.58 -23.37
N ALA A 566 18.84 8.26 -22.11
CA ALA A 566 17.77 8.13 -21.13
C ALA A 566 17.26 9.52 -20.71
N ARG A 567 15.97 9.62 -20.44
CA ARG A 567 15.40 10.77 -19.74
C ARG A 567 15.92 10.79 -18.30
N ARG A 568 16.05 11.99 -17.73
CA ARG A 568 16.32 12.14 -16.29
C ARG A 568 15.29 11.37 -15.45
N ASP A 569 15.75 10.75 -14.37
CA ASP A 569 14.87 10.07 -13.43
C ASP A 569 14.00 11.07 -12.66
N ILE A 570 12.70 10.78 -12.57
CA ILE A 570 11.72 11.64 -11.89
C ILE A 570 10.89 10.82 -10.91
N ILE A 571 10.17 9.82 -11.43
CA ILE A 571 9.33 8.93 -10.63
C ILE A 571 9.87 7.51 -10.66
N ASP A 572 9.61 6.78 -9.59
CA ASP A 572 9.85 5.35 -9.54
C ASP A 572 8.55 4.62 -9.92
N ALA A 573 8.53 4.02 -11.11
CA ALA A 573 7.35 3.30 -11.62
C ALA A 573 6.96 2.11 -10.72
N THR A 574 7.92 1.52 -9.99
CA THR A 574 7.64 0.40 -9.08
C THR A 574 6.79 0.83 -7.89
N LYS A 575 6.91 2.09 -7.43
CA LYS A 575 6.04 2.65 -6.39
C LYS A 575 4.61 2.82 -6.89
N CYS A 576 4.44 3.23 -8.15
CA CYS A 576 3.11 3.30 -8.76
C CYS A 576 2.47 1.91 -8.83
N GLN A 577 3.24 0.91 -9.26
CA GLN A 577 2.78 -0.48 -9.38
C GLN A 577 2.54 -1.14 -8.02
N GLY A 578 3.29 -0.79 -6.98
CA GLY A 578 3.05 -1.26 -5.61
C GLY A 578 1.62 -0.96 -5.15
N CYS A 579 1.11 0.23 -5.44
CA CYS A 579 -0.25 0.63 -5.08
C CYS A 579 -1.30 0.25 -6.14
N HIS A 580 -1.02 0.44 -7.43
CA HIS A 580 -2.01 0.28 -8.50
C HIS A 580 -2.02 -1.11 -9.15
N ASN A 581 -1.00 -1.92 -8.92
CA ASN A 581 -0.80 -3.21 -9.56
C ASN A 581 -0.66 -3.08 -11.10
N GLN A 582 -1.53 -3.73 -11.87
CA GLN A 582 -1.37 -3.92 -13.32
C GLN A 582 -1.89 -2.75 -14.16
N GLU A 583 -2.82 -1.96 -13.61
CA GLU A 583 -3.42 -0.82 -14.30
C GLU A 583 -3.61 0.38 -13.37
N ILE A 584 -3.37 1.58 -13.90
CA ILE A 584 -3.55 2.83 -13.14
C ILE A 584 -4.86 3.50 -13.57
N TYR A 585 -5.00 3.75 -14.87
CA TYR A 585 -6.18 4.44 -15.41
C TYR A 585 -6.53 4.02 -16.83
N HIS A 586 -5.60 4.25 -17.77
CA HIS A 586 -5.73 3.82 -19.16
C HIS A 586 -4.34 3.75 -19.78
N TYR A 587 -4.21 3.12 -20.95
CA TYR A 587 -2.93 3.09 -21.67
C TYR A 587 -1.84 2.48 -20.78
N ASN A 588 -2.17 1.33 -20.15
CA ASN A 588 -1.48 0.82 -18.96
C ASN A 588 -0.25 -0.05 -19.28
N ASN A 589 0.36 0.10 -20.45
CA ASN A 589 1.65 -0.55 -20.70
C ASN A 589 2.76 0.25 -20.00
N ALA A 590 3.21 -0.27 -18.85
CA ALA A 590 4.11 0.39 -17.92
C ALA A 590 3.61 1.80 -17.49
N VAL A 591 4.50 2.61 -16.91
CA VAL A 591 4.21 4.00 -16.54
C VAL A 591 4.84 4.94 -17.56
N ASN A 592 4.27 5.01 -18.77
CA ASN A 592 4.75 5.88 -19.85
C ASN A 592 3.83 7.07 -20.15
N CYS A 593 3.09 7.56 -19.15
CA CYS A 593 2.07 8.61 -19.31
C CYS A 593 2.63 9.90 -19.94
N GLN A 594 3.90 10.22 -19.68
CA GLN A 594 4.63 11.38 -20.22
C GLN A 594 4.63 11.47 -21.75
N THR A 595 4.52 10.35 -22.46
CA THR A 595 4.54 10.33 -23.94
C THR A 595 3.36 11.09 -24.56
N CYS A 596 2.26 11.17 -23.80
CA CYS A 596 1.05 11.89 -24.18
C CYS A 596 0.79 13.13 -23.31
N HIS A 597 1.09 13.05 -22.01
CA HIS A 597 0.78 14.08 -21.03
C HIS A 597 1.95 15.06 -20.82
N THR A 598 2.34 15.75 -21.90
CA THR A 598 3.42 16.76 -21.91
C THR A 598 3.06 18.00 -21.07
N SER A 599 4.07 18.78 -20.65
CA SER A 599 3.89 19.95 -19.79
C SER A 599 3.07 21.08 -20.44
N ASP A 600 3.11 21.17 -21.77
CA ASP A 600 2.44 22.19 -22.59
C ASP A 600 1.09 21.74 -23.17
N LYS A 601 0.64 20.54 -22.78
CA LYS A 601 -0.63 19.97 -23.23
C LYS A 601 -1.79 20.90 -22.91
N THR A 602 -2.76 20.95 -23.83
CA THR A 602 -3.97 21.78 -23.69
C THR A 602 -4.63 21.62 -22.32
N THR A 603 -5.07 22.74 -21.76
CA THR A 603 -5.85 22.78 -20.52
C THR A 603 -7.26 22.22 -20.74
N LYS A 604 -7.95 21.89 -19.65
CA LYS A 604 -9.37 21.46 -19.64
C LYS A 604 -10.15 22.30 -18.65
N SER A 605 -11.47 22.44 -18.88
CA SER A 605 -12.34 23.11 -17.91
C SER A 605 -12.19 22.49 -16.51
N ASN A 606 -12.13 23.36 -15.51
CA ASN A 606 -12.14 23.06 -14.08
C ASN A 606 -13.00 24.07 -13.33
N ALA A 607 -14.09 24.49 -13.98
CA ALA A 607 -15.00 25.48 -13.44
C ALA A 607 -15.55 25.05 -12.07
N SER A 608 -15.59 26.00 -11.14
CA SER A 608 -16.28 25.90 -9.87
C SER A 608 -17.12 27.16 -9.64
N GLU A 609 -17.97 27.17 -8.62
CA GLU A 609 -18.73 28.39 -8.27
C GLU A 609 -17.81 29.58 -7.99
N GLN A 610 -16.66 29.33 -7.36
CA GLN A 610 -15.66 30.36 -7.06
C GLN A 610 -14.84 30.79 -8.29
N TYR A 611 -14.59 29.87 -9.22
CA TYR A 611 -13.78 30.10 -10.42
C TYR A 611 -14.50 29.55 -11.67
N PRO A 612 -15.53 30.25 -12.19
CA PRO A 612 -16.42 29.72 -13.22
C PRO A 612 -15.73 29.48 -14.58
N ASN A 613 -14.61 30.16 -14.83
CA ASN A 613 -13.87 30.03 -16.08
C ASN A 613 -12.56 29.24 -15.92
N ALA A 614 -12.22 28.79 -14.71
CA ALA A 614 -10.92 28.16 -14.47
C ALA A 614 -10.69 26.95 -15.38
N LYS A 615 -9.45 26.85 -15.86
CA LYS A 615 -8.97 25.66 -16.56
C LYS A 615 -7.81 25.03 -15.80
N LYS A 616 -7.75 23.71 -15.84
CA LYS A 616 -6.66 22.92 -15.28
C LYS A 616 -5.71 22.40 -16.34
N PRO A 617 -4.41 22.27 -16.05
CA PRO A 617 -3.48 21.53 -16.89
C PRO A 617 -3.92 20.08 -17.11
N THR A 618 -3.35 19.45 -18.14
CA THR A 618 -3.46 17.99 -18.32
C THR A 618 -2.11 17.32 -18.50
N SER A 619 -1.04 17.91 -17.97
CA SER A 619 0.30 17.33 -17.88
C SER A 619 0.36 16.14 -16.92
N PHE A 620 1.38 15.30 -17.03
CA PHE A 620 1.52 14.11 -16.17
C PHE A 620 1.67 14.51 -14.70
N ALA A 621 2.50 15.50 -14.39
CA ALA A 621 2.65 16.00 -13.02
C ALA A 621 1.31 16.47 -12.43
N TYR A 622 0.51 17.21 -13.18
CA TYR A 622 -0.83 17.61 -12.71
C TYR A 622 -1.73 16.39 -12.49
N LYS A 623 -1.70 15.41 -13.38
CA LYS A 623 -2.50 14.17 -13.23
C LYS A 623 -2.14 13.40 -11.96
N ALA A 624 -0.87 13.33 -11.60
CA ALA A 624 -0.42 12.65 -10.39
C ALA A 624 -0.66 13.49 -9.13
N HIS A 625 -0.23 14.75 -9.12
CA HIS A 625 -0.29 15.59 -7.92
C HIS A 625 -1.71 16.00 -7.50
N GLU A 626 -2.66 16.04 -8.45
CA GLU A 626 -4.06 16.41 -8.18
C GLU A 626 -5.03 15.22 -8.21
N ALA A 627 -4.52 13.98 -8.30
CA ALA A 627 -5.37 12.81 -8.11
C ALA A 627 -5.88 12.76 -6.66
N GLU A 628 -7.20 12.64 -6.50
CA GLU A 628 -7.85 12.70 -5.18
C GLU A 628 -7.32 11.61 -4.23
N GLY A 629 -7.11 10.39 -4.73
CA GLY A 629 -6.54 9.28 -3.97
C GLY A 629 -5.09 9.46 -3.53
N HIS A 630 -4.37 10.47 -4.02
CA HIS A 630 -2.99 10.77 -3.62
C HIS A 630 -2.90 11.78 -2.47
N TYR A 631 -4.04 12.25 -1.95
CA TYR A 631 -4.08 13.11 -0.76
C TYR A 631 -5.31 12.81 0.11
N LEU A 632 -5.23 11.72 0.85
CA LEU A 632 -6.30 11.17 1.69
C LEU A 632 -6.39 11.83 3.08
N LYS A 633 -5.85 13.04 3.23
CA LYS A 633 -6.01 13.84 4.46
C LYS A 633 -7.46 14.33 4.64
N TYR A 634 -8.12 14.63 3.53
CA TYR A 634 -9.51 15.12 3.52
C TYR A 634 -10.43 14.28 2.62
N ALA A 635 -9.86 13.60 1.62
CA ALA A 635 -10.59 12.69 0.76
C ALA A 635 -10.76 11.30 1.41
N GLY A 636 -11.64 10.48 0.84
CA GLY A 636 -11.95 9.15 1.36
C GLY A 636 -12.49 9.20 2.78
N VAL A 637 -11.84 8.47 3.69
CA VAL A 637 -12.17 8.44 5.13
C VAL A 637 -11.25 9.35 5.96
N GLY A 638 -10.41 10.18 5.34
CA GLY A 638 -9.50 11.09 6.04
C GLY A 638 -8.35 10.39 6.78
N SER A 639 -7.97 9.17 6.36
CA SER A 639 -6.94 8.35 7.03
C SER A 639 -5.51 8.84 6.83
N SER A 640 -5.26 9.72 5.86
CA SER A 640 -3.90 10.08 5.41
C SER A 640 -3.06 8.89 4.95
N THR A 641 -3.70 7.80 4.49
CA THR A 641 -3.02 6.61 3.93
C THR A 641 -2.03 6.98 2.83
N VAL A 642 -2.40 7.92 1.95
CA VAL A 642 -1.50 8.51 0.95
C VAL A 642 -1.51 10.02 1.10
N VAL A 643 -0.33 10.63 1.19
CA VAL A 643 -0.16 12.09 1.28
C VAL A 643 0.86 12.60 0.28
N LYS A 644 0.41 13.40 -0.70
CA LYS A 644 1.29 14.03 -1.71
C LYS A 644 2.37 14.97 -1.16
N THR A 645 2.32 15.32 0.13
CA THR A 645 3.38 16.08 0.80
C THR A 645 4.63 15.23 1.00
N ASP A 646 4.49 13.91 1.15
CA ASP A 646 5.61 12.99 1.08
C ASP A 646 5.95 12.72 -0.38
N CYS A 647 6.96 13.44 -0.88
CA CYS A 647 7.38 13.31 -2.27
C CYS A 647 7.95 11.91 -2.56
N LYS A 648 8.49 11.21 -1.54
CA LYS A 648 9.10 9.88 -1.70
C LYS A 648 8.06 8.79 -1.93
N THR A 649 6.78 9.07 -1.73
CA THR A 649 5.67 8.20 -2.16
C THR A 649 5.79 7.83 -3.64
N CYS A 650 6.22 8.77 -4.50
CA CYS A 650 6.28 8.55 -5.96
C CYS A 650 7.67 8.78 -6.56
N HIS A 651 8.43 9.74 -6.03
CA HIS A 651 9.68 10.17 -6.66
C HIS A 651 10.85 9.24 -6.37
N THR A 652 11.79 9.17 -7.32
CA THR A 652 13.14 8.66 -7.06
C THR A 652 13.92 9.64 -6.16
N ASP A 653 15.12 9.27 -5.73
CA ASP A 653 15.86 10.12 -4.78
C ASP A 653 16.17 11.52 -5.29
N ASP A 654 16.63 11.62 -6.54
CA ASP A 654 16.85 12.88 -7.26
C ASP A 654 15.61 13.34 -8.03
N GLY A 655 14.47 12.68 -7.86
CA GLY A 655 13.28 12.83 -8.69
C GLY A 655 12.69 14.24 -8.68
N ILE A 656 12.81 14.93 -7.55
CA ILE A 656 12.34 16.32 -7.34
C ILE A 656 13.43 17.37 -7.51
N LYS A 657 14.64 16.99 -7.94
CA LYS A 657 15.74 17.95 -8.16
C LYS A 657 15.37 18.93 -9.29
N LEU A 658 15.42 20.22 -8.96
CA LEU A 658 15.04 21.34 -9.83
C LEU A 658 16.16 21.76 -10.80
N GLY A 659 15.85 22.63 -11.76
CA GLY A 659 16.81 23.17 -12.72
C GLY A 659 17.32 22.18 -13.78
N ARG A 660 16.79 20.95 -13.83
CA ARG A 660 17.24 19.89 -14.74
C ARG A 660 16.66 19.98 -16.16
N ALA A 661 15.66 20.83 -16.38
CA ALA A 661 15.02 21.05 -17.67
C ALA A 661 14.63 22.53 -17.87
N PRO A 662 15.61 23.45 -17.88
CA PRO A 662 15.33 24.90 -17.85
C PRO A 662 14.52 25.39 -19.06
N GLU A 663 14.62 24.70 -20.20
CA GLU A 663 13.88 25.02 -21.43
C GLU A 663 12.42 24.58 -21.42
N ARG A 664 12.00 23.80 -20.41
CA ARG A 664 10.62 23.32 -20.32
C ARG A 664 9.68 24.47 -19.98
N THR A 665 8.55 24.51 -20.67
CA THR A 665 7.46 25.44 -20.37
C THR A 665 6.19 24.66 -20.08
N TRP A 666 5.36 25.18 -19.19
CA TRP A 666 4.08 24.58 -18.82
C TRP A 666 2.93 25.42 -19.32
N ARG A 667 1.81 24.77 -19.62
CA ARG A 667 0.55 25.43 -19.97
C ARG A 667 -0.44 25.31 -18.82
N TYR A 668 -0.80 26.45 -18.24
CA TYR A 668 -1.79 26.58 -17.18
C TYR A 668 -2.97 27.41 -17.66
N GLY A 669 -4.11 27.31 -16.97
CA GLY A 669 -5.21 28.27 -17.14
C GLY A 669 -5.11 29.35 -16.08
N ASP A 670 -5.21 30.62 -16.47
CA ASP A 670 -5.48 31.68 -15.52
C ASP A 670 -6.80 31.36 -14.78
N MET A 671 -6.78 31.41 -13.45
CA MET A 671 -7.91 30.92 -12.66
C MET A 671 -9.15 31.82 -12.76
N LEU A 672 -8.99 33.09 -13.16
CA LEU A 672 -10.09 34.05 -13.23
C LEU A 672 -10.71 34.09 -14.63
N THR A 673 -9.85 34.15 -15.65
CA THR A 673 -10.25 34.33 -17.05
C THR A 673 -10.40 33.01 -17.79
N GLY A 674 -9.67 31.96 -17.36
CA GLY A 674 -9.57 30.69 -18.09
C GLY A 674 -8.69 30.77 -19.34
N GLU A 675 -8.04 31.90 -19.61
CA GLU A 675 -7.09 32.02 -20.70
C GLU A 675 -5.85 31.16 -20.43
N ASP A 676 -5.25 30.63 -21.50
CA ASP A 676 -4.02 29.86 -21.32
C ASP A 676 -2.86 30.81 -21.03
N ILE A 677 -2.11 30.48 -19.99
CA ILE A 677 -0.86 31.15 -19.58
C ILE A 677 0.29 30.14 -19.64
N TRP A 678 1.48 30.65 -19.96
CA TRP A 678 2.69 29.86 -20.02
C TRP A 678 3.58 30.14 -18.81
N VAL A 679 4.08 29.07 -18.20
CA VAL A 679 4.83 29.12 -16.94
C VAL A 679 6.21 28.49 -17.13
N SER A 680 7.23 29.04 -16.46
CA SER A 680 8.61 28.53 -16.48
C SER A 680 8.75 27.13 -15.85
N SER A 681 9.88 26.47 -16.08
CA SER A 681 10.06 25.03 -15.81
C SER A 681 9.77 24.61 -14.38
N ASP A 682 10.46 25.21 -13.41
CA ASP A 682 10.38 24.80 -12.01
C ASP A 682 9.13 25.38 -11.35
N ALA A 683 8.80 26.64 -11.66
CA ALA A 683 7.55 27.27 -11.23
C ALA A 683 6.33 26.44 -11.64
N GLY A 684 6.28 25.97 -12.89
CA GLY A 684 5.17 25.14 -13.37
C GLY A 684 5.08 23.79 -12.67
N ALA A 685 6.21 23.21 -12.24
CA ALA A 685 6.18 22.03 -11.37
C ALA A 685 5.53 22.35 -10.02
N CYS A 686 5.90 23.47 -9.37
CA CYS A 686 5.30 23.90 -8.10
C CYS A 686 3.80 24.22 -8.22
N LEU A 687 3.40 24.91 -9.29
CA LEU A 687 2.00 25.31 -9.50
C LEU A 687 1.04 24.13 -9.64
N SER A 688 1.54 22.93 -9.97
CA SER A 688 0.69 21.74 -10.03
C SER A 688 -0.05 21.45 -8.71
N CYS A 689 0.49 21.90 -7.57
CA CYS A 689 -0.22 21.94 -6.28
C CYS A 689 -0.53 23.38 -5.80
N HIS A 690 0.38 24.33 -6.04
CA HIS A 690 0.33 25.65 -5.40
C HIS A 690 -0.52 26.69 -6.14
N GLN A 691 -0.97 26.44 -7.37
CA GLN A 691 -1.70 27.45 -8.14
C GLN A 691 -2.98 27.94 -7.43
N LYS A 692 -3.79 27.00 -6.91
CA LYS A 692 -5.11 27.29 -6.35
C LYS A 692 -5.09 28.33 -5.23
N TYR A 693 -4.03 28.31 -4.43
CA TYR A 693 -3.87 29.16 -3.26
C TYR A 693 -2.58 30.01 -3.31
N LEU A 694 -2.08 30.31 -4.51
CA LEU A 694 -0.87 31.09 -4.69
C LEU A 694 -1.10 32.54 -4.22
N SER A 695 -0.40 32.95 -3.16
CA SER A 695 -0.45 34.32 -2.65
C SER A 695 0.33 35.30 -3.52
N GLU A 696 0.05 36.60 -3.39
CA GLU A 696 0.84 37.66 -4.05
C GLU A 696 2.31 37.64 -3.64
N SER A 697 2.59 37.32 -2.37
CA SER A 697 3.97 37.09 -1.91
C SER A 697 4.63 35.89 -2.57
N GLY A 698 3.88 34.81 -2.81
CA GLY A 698 4.35 33.63 -3.54
C GLY A 698 4.64 33.93 -5.01
N LYS A 699 3.77 34.70 -5.68
CA LYS A 699 4.01 35.19 -7.05
C LYS A 699 5.28 36.03 -7.13
N SER A 700 5.38 37.05 -6.27
CA SER A 700 6.56 37.93 -6.20
C SER A 700 7.84 37.15 -5.89
N HIS A 701 7.78 36.15 -5.02
CA HIS A 701 8.90 35.26 -4.73
C HIS A 701 9.35 34.49 -5.99
N ILE A 702 8.43 33.89 -6.74
CA ILE A 702 8.76 33.16 -7.97
C ILE A 702 9.40 34.10 -9.00
N GLU A 703 8.78 35.26 -9.25
CA GLU A 703 9.25 36.24 -10.24
C GLU A 703 10.62 36.83 -9.87
N THR A 704 10.84 37.14 -8.58
CA THR A 704 12.14 37.64 -8.09
C THR A 704 13.26 36.64 -8.30
N ASN A 705 12.95 35.34 -8.30
CA ASN A 705 13.91 34.26 -8.50
C ASN A 705 13.92 33.75 -9.96
N GLY A 706 13.42 34.56 -10.90
CA GLY A 706 13.52 34.33 -12.33
C GLY A 706 12.45 33.43 -12.95
N GLY A 707 11.43 33.05 -12.17
CA GLY A 707 10.27 32.34 -12.69
C GLY A 707 9.29 33.25 -13.43
N ILE A 708 8.50 32.68 -14.35
CA ILE A 708 7.50 33.40 -15.15
C ILE A 708 6.14 32.74 -14.92
N LEU A 709 5.13 33.55 -14.60
CA LEU A 709 3.76 33.11 -14.32
C LEU A 709 2.72 33.62 -15.34
N ASP A 710 3.12 34.55 -16.21
CA ASP A 710 2.25 35.32 -17.10
C ASP A 710 2.66 35.19 -18.58
N GLY A 711 3.32 34.09 -18.94
CA GLY A 711 3.81 33.85 -20.29
C GLY A 711 2.71 33.87 -21.34
N THR A 712 2.92 34.62 -22.42
CA THR A 712 1.99 34.67 -23.57
C THR A 712 2.20 33.50 -24.54
N SER A 713 3.40 32.90 -24.52
CA SER A 713 3.77 31.73 -25.32
C SER A 713 4.95 30.99 -24.70
N ALA A 714 5.23 29.77 -25.17
CA ALA A 714 6.44 29.04 -24.78
C ALA A 714 7.72 29.83 -25.10
N ALA A 715 7.79 30.47 -26.27
CA ALA A 715 8.95 31.25 -26.69
C ALA A 715 9.16 32.49 -25.79
N ASP A 716 8.07 33.14 -25.39
CA ASP A 716 8.10 34.25 -24.44
C ASP A 716 8.71 33.83 -23.09
N VAL A 717 8.24 32.72 -22.52
CA VAL A 717 8.79 32.18 -21.26
C VAL A 717 10.27 31.85 -21.41
N LYS A 718 10.68 31.14 -22.48
CA LYS A 718 12.09 30.78 -22.71
C LYS A 718 13.00 32.00 -22.82
N ASN A 719 12.50 33.12 -23.34
CA ASN A 719 13.28 34.35 -23.46
C ASN A 719 13.36 35.16 -22.16
N ARG A 720 12.34 35.08 -21.29
CA ARG A 720 12.25 35.89 -20.07
C ARG A 720 12.70 35.15 -18.81
N ALA A 721 12.53 33.83 -18.75
CA ALA A 721 12.80 33.05 -17.56
C ALA A 721 14.32 32.89 -17.31
N ALA A 722 14.69 32.98 -16.04
CA ALA A 722 16.06 32.78 -15.57
C ALA A 722 16.02 32.15 -14.16
N GLU A 723 15.34 31.00 -14.04
CA GLU A 723 15.09 30.35 -12.75
C GLU A 723 16.38 29.96 -12.02
N ALA A 724 16.46 30.32 -10.74
CA ALA A 724 17.54 29.92 -9.83
C ALA A 724 17.01 29.07 -8.65
N CYS A 725 15.85 28.43 -8.81
CA CYS A 725 15.12 27.70 -7.77
C CYS A 725 15.97 26.64 -7.05
N GLN A 726 16.79 25.89 -7.81
CA GLN A 726 17.63 24.81 -7.26
C GLN A 726 18.69 25.28 -6.26
N THR A 727 18.99 26.57 -6.18
CA THR A 727 19.98 27.11 -5.23
C THR A 727 19.48 27.09 -3.79
N CYS A 728 18.16 27.15 -3.59
CA CYS A 728 17.52 27.20 -2.27
C CYS A 728 16.60 25.99 -2.02
N HIS A 729 15.98 25.45 -3.07
CA HIS A 729 15.05 24.32 -2.98
C HIS A 729 15.73 23.01 -3.41
N SER A 730 16.69 22.55 -2.61
CA SER A 730 17.24 21.20 -2.76
C SER A 730 16.17 20.15 -2.45
N PRO A 731 16.31 18.90 -2.91
CA PRO A 731 15.37 17.82 -2.57
C PRO A 731 15.11 17.70 -1.07
N GLU A 732 16.16 17.77 -0.23
CA GLU A 732 16.06 17.70 1.22
C GLU A 732 15.28 18.90 1.79
N LYS A 733 15.54 20.09 1.24
CA LYS A 733 14.83 21.30 1.68
C LYS A 733 13.36 21.26 1.28
N VAL A 734 13.04 20.72 0.10
CA VAL A 734 11.66 20.53 -0.35
C VAL A 734 10.95 19.55 0.57
N MET A 735 11.51 18.37 0.85
CA MET A 735 10.93 17.41 1.80
C MET A 735 10.65 18.05 3.17
N ALA A 736 11.65 18.76 3.72
CA ALA A 736 11.53 19.39 5.03
C ALA A 736 10.42 20.46 5.08
N LEU A 737 10.21 21.21 3.99
CA LEU A 737 9.12 22.19 3.88
C LEU A 737 7.73 21.54 3.78
N HIS A 738 7.68 20.25 3.44
CA HIS A 738 6.45 19.46 3.35
C HIS A 738 6.25 18.50 4.54
N GLY A 739 7.09 18.61 5.57
CA GLY A 739 6.94 17.87 6.83
C GLY A 739 7.63 16.52 6.88
N HIS A 740 8.61 16.27 6.01
CA HIS A 740 9.33 15.00 5.90
C HIS A 740 10.86 15.16 5.88
#